data_AF-A0A0Q3IBB5-F1
#
_entry.id   AF-A0A0Q3IBB5-F1
#
_cell.length_a   1.000
_cell.length_b   1.000
_cell.length_c   1.000
_cell.angle_alpha   90.00
_cell.angle_beta   90.00
_cell.angle_gamma   90.00
#
_symmetry.space_group_name_H-M   'P 1'
#
loop_
_entity.id
_entity.type
_entity.pdbx_description
1 polymer ?
#
loop_
_entity_poly.entity_id
_entity_poly.type
_entity_poly.pdbx_seq_one_letter_code
_entity_poly.pdbx_strand_id
1 'polypeptide(L)'
;MLSLAPAATAVAAPTQLEIHRLGGSVFLLCWTLDAAPFGKPTITLAGGGRRLAAASVLLGLRDGRERLAVAFRASGHESIVATLSDHGPQGDVTAAFDPGLVHGLADPVALLQELTPQARLTLANALVGAWPSLFGLAAIPNYLSFLRQLLLALTPKPVAIQPAASLVEGRWLCETAVPGDFTALRSAARLDSAGLTRLDLASRVGAPDRGGKRELHLVLDAPPVRGGLLILQAERSLVVRSLPVRQAAPSLGRWWAGKAASRDGLRNWVVEQLSGLSERGRLLAVEMQRRVPLAVQHVRRNDDLPAAELDLAVCNRAGLLIGGWLRDPDDLLDEVLLHRGSGEPIAMLAGLQRFPVRLPSGTEGETRPATGFAAFASDYASGAPVLQPRCEIKLRSGTTLTLRPPVQPADAATIRARALTAIPPQYLTAAMIETTLAPILAACQEDLRENRADPVVTTFGRAPARPRASVVIPLYRVYDFLRVQVAAFAGDPWFVENAELVYVLDSPEHEAEVAHLLGGLHLAYGLPMQLVAMKRNGGFSAACNAGARQARGEVLAMVNSDVIPAGNGWLPALIGKLDRRGRVGAVGPKLLYDDGSLQHAGLFFKRDSKGVWLNHHYFKGMPGSYGPANVERPVPGVTGACVVISRALFTELEGFDESYVIGDYEDSDLCLKVRRAGFGIIYAPDVALYHLERQSIARSTDYTRGAASQHNSWLQTRRWDAQIDALMQAFESSSAEPALLHAPAPSEPDLVPRFSFRRATAA
;
A
#
# COMPACT_ATOMS: atom_id res chain seq x y z
N MET A 1 -38.60 -40.71 77.45
CA MET A 1 -37.79 -39.53 77.10
C MET A 1 -36.54 -40.00 76.39
N LEU A 2 -36.37 -39.54 75.15
CA LEU A 2 -35.13 -39.13 74.46
C LEU A 2 -33.98 -40.17 74.45
N SER A 3 -33.72 -40.89 73.35
CA SER A 3 -33.24 -40.45 72.02
C SER A 3 -31.95 -39.62 72.07
N LEU A 4 -30.87 -40.17 71.52
CA LEU A 4 -29.98 -39.47 70.58
C LEU A 4 -29.29 -40.52 69.68
N ALA A 5 -29.32 -40.21 68.39
CA ALA A 5 -29.22 -41.09 67.23
C ALA A 5 -27.77 -41.41 66.80
N PRO A 6 -27.56 -42.46 65.98
CA PRO A 6 -26.25 -42.86 65.50
C PRO A 6 -25.81 -42.07 64.24
N ALA A 7 -24.50 -42.18 64.00
CA ALA A 7 -23.69 -41.50 63.00
C ALA A 7 -24.29 -41.41 61.58
N ALA A 8 -24.09 -40.25 60.95
CA ALA A 8 -24.40 -40.02 59.55
C ALA A 8 -23.46 -40.83 58.64
N THR A 9 -24.12 -41.57 57.75
CA THR A 9 -23.63 -42.43 56.68
C THR A 9 -22.68 -41.75 55.71
N ALA A 10 -21.55 -42.39 55.44
CA ALA A 10 -20.78 -42.19 54.21
C ALA A 10 -21.67 -42.61 53.02
N VAL A 11 -22.12 -41.65 52.23
CA VAL A 11 -22.83 -41.91 50.97
C VAL A 11 -21.80 -42.41 49.97
N ALA A 12 -21.91 -43.69 49.59
CA ALA A 12 -21.16 -44.25 48.48
C ALA A 12 -21.36 -43.37 47.23
N ALA A 13 -20.28 -43.04 46.52
CA ALA A 13 -20.37 -42.28 45.28
C ALA A 13 -21.39 -42.94 44.34
N PRO A 14 -22.34 -42.20 43.76
CA PRO A 14 -23.28 -42.77 42.80
C PRO A 14 -22.48 -43.43 41.67
N THR A 15 -22.94 -44.60 41.19
CA THR A 15 -22.32 -45.42 40.12
C THR A 15 -22.20 -44.71 38.75
N GLN A 16 -22.39 -43.40 38.71
CA GLN A 16 -22.47 -42.52 37.54
C GLN A 16 -21.35 -41.47 37.50
N LEU A 17 -20.51 -41.40 38.54
CA LEU A 17 -19.46 -40.41 38.68
C LEU A 17 -18.09 -41.06 38.53
N GLU A 18 -17.36 -40.64 37.50
CA GLU A 18 -16.01 -41.10 37.22
C GLU A 18 -15.02 -39.94 37.29
N ILE A 19 -13.81 -40.21 37.76
CA ILE A 19 -12.77 -39.19 37.89
C ILE A 19 -11.48 -39.75 37.29
N HIS A 20 -10.94 -38.97 36.36
CA HIS A 20 -9.77 -39.35 35.58
C HIS A 20 -8.68 -38.29 35.71
N ARG A 21 -7.42 -38.68 35.86
CA ARG A 21 -6.30 -37.72 35.89
C ARG A 21 -5.89 -37.37 34.46
N LEU A 22 -5.91 -36.08 34.10
CA LEU A 22 -5.44 -35.60 32.79
C LEU A 22 -3.93 -35.35 32.77
N GLY A 23 -3.38 -34.85 33.88
CA GLY A 23 -1.94 -34.60 34.03
C GLY A 23 -1.65 -33.69 35.21
N GLY A 24 -0.53 -33.94 35.92
CA GLY A 24 -0.18 -33.19 37.12
C GLY A 24 -1.31 -33.19 38.16
N SER A 25 -1.74 -32.00 38.58
CA SER A 25 -2.84 -31.73 39.53
C SER A 25 -4.19 -31.44 38.84
N VAL A 26 -4.35 -31.83 37.56
CA VAL A 26 -5.56 -31.57 36.79
C VAL A 26 -6.32 -32.86 36.51
N PHE A 27 -7.63 -32.80 36.75
CA PHE A 27 -8.54 -33.93 36.70
C PHE A 27 -9.71 -33.63 35.76
N LEU A 28 -10.28 -34.70 35.21
CA LEU A 28 -11.51 -34.71 34.44
C LEU A 28 -12.55 -35.51 35.23
N LEU A 29 -13.59 -34.83 35.69
CA LEU A 29 -14.76 -35.47 36.28
C LEU A 29 -15.81 -35.67 35.20
N CYS A 30 -16.34 -36.89 35.10
CA CYS A 30 -17.38 -37.29 34.18
C CYS A 30 -18.59 -37.73 34.99
N TRP A 31 -19.68 -36.97 34.90
CA TRP A 31 -20.93 -37.27 35.59
C TRP A 31 -22.02 -37.59 34.55
N THR A 32 -22.47 -38.84 34.50
CA THR A 32 -23.55 -39.26 33.61
C THR A 32 -24.92 -38.96 34.24
N LEU A 33 -25.81 -38.33 33.47
CA LEU A 33 -27.16 -37.96 33.89
C LEU A 33 -28.14 -39.11 33.58
N ASP A 34 -28.98 -39.48 34.55
CA ASP A 34 -29.98 -40.54 34.38
C ASP A 34 -31.20 -40.11 33.56
N ALA A 35 -31.51 -38.82 33.56
CA ALA A 35 -32.61 -38.22 32.84
C ALA A 35 -32.13 -37.00 32.06
N ALA A 36 -32.89 -36.62 31.02
CA ALA A 36 -32.63 -35.37 30.31
C ALA A 36 -32.82 -34.19 31.28
N PRO A 37 -31.84 -33.27 31.37
CA PRO A 37 -31.90 -32.17 32.33
C PRO A 37 -33.01 -31.16 31.94
N PHE A 38 -33.64 -30.53 32.93
CA PHE A 38 -34.71 -29.54 32.72
C PHE A 38 -34.18 -28.19 32.20
N GLY A 39 -32.92 -27.87 32.49
CA GLY A 39 -32.19 -26.72 31.97
C GLY A 39 -30.77 -27.08 31.57
N LYS A 40 -29.92 -26.07 31.31
CA LYS A 40 -28.50 -26.31 31.03
C LYS A 40 -27.81 -26.79 32.30
N PRO A 41 -27.35 -28.05 32.39
CA PRO A 41 -26.78 -28.57 33.62
C PRO A 41 -25.48 -27.83 33.96
N THR A 42 -25.32 -27.49 35.23
CA THR A 42 -24.11 -26.85 35.76
C THR A 42 -23.54 -27.66 36.89
N ILE A 43 -22.22 -27.60 37.05
CA ILE A 43 -21.54 -28.19 38.19
C ILE A 43 -20.74 -27.14 38.92
N THR A 44 -20.77 -27.22 40.25
CA THR A 44 -19.90 -26.43 41.11
C THR A 44 -19.01 -27.37 41.91
N LEU A 45 -17.72 -27.10 41.92
CA LEU A 45 -16.74 -27.87 42.68
C LEU A 45 -16.25 -27.02 43.85
N ALA A 46 -16.19 -27.59 45.05
CA ALA A 46 -15.65 -26.94 46.24
C ALA A 46 -14.72 -27.89 47.02
N GLY A 47 -13.55 -27.40 47.43
CA GLY A 47 -12.59 -28.12 48.27
C GLY A 47 -12.05 -27.17 49.34
N GLY A 48 -11.85 -27.67 50.58
CA GLY A 48 -11.38 -26.83 51.70
C GLY A 48 -12.27 -25.60 51.98
N GLY A 49 -13.58 -25.69 51.68
CA GLY A 49 -14.52 -24.58 51.84
C GLY A 49 -14.47 -23.50 50.76
N ARG A 50 -13.68 -23.66 49.68
CA ARG A 50 -13.54 -22.70 48.58
C ARG A 50 -13.98 -23.30 47.25
N ARG A 51 -14.60 -22.48 46.40
CA ARG A 51 -14.98 -22.88 45.04
C ARG A 51 -13.75 -23.04 44.16
N LEU A 52 -13.67 -24.15 43.42
CA LEU A 52 -12.59 -24.44 42.47
C LEU A 52 -12.94 -23.92 41.08
N ALA A 53 -11.91 -23.45 40.36
CA ALA A 53 -12.04 -23.12 38.95
C ALA A 53 -12.22 -24.40 38.14
N ALA A 54 -13.29 -24.45 37.34
CA ALA A 54 -13.65 -25.59 36.52
C ALA A 54 -14.18 -25.14 35.16
N ALA A 55 -14.00 -25.97 34.15
CA ALA A 55 -14.57 -25.78 32.82
C ALA A 55 -15.28 -27.05 32.39
N SER A 56 -16.50 -26.94 31.88
CA SER A 56 -17.33 -28.09 31.56
C SER A 56 -17.82 -28.11 30.11
N VAL A 57 -18.06 -29.31 29.60
CA VAL A 57 -18.77 -29.57 28.34
C VAL A 57 -19.81 -30.66 28.55
N LEU A 58 -20.95 -30.54 27.87
CA LEU A 58 -22.01 -31.55 27.87
C LEU A 58 -21.81 -32.48 26.68
N LEU A 59 -21.86 -33.79 26.93
CA LEU A 59 -21.50 -34.83 25.98
C LEU A 59 -22.64 -35.85 25.86
N GLY A 60 -23.24 -35.99 24.68
CA GLY A 60 -24.22 -37.04 24.42
C GLY A 60 -23.59 -38.44 24.32
N LEU A 61 -24.20 -39.42 24.99
CA LEU A 61 -23.84 -40.83 24.97
C LEU A 61 -24.64 -41.61 23.92
N ARG A 62 -24.12 -42.75 23.48
CA ARG A 62 -24.74 -43.61 22.46
C ARG A 62 -26.05 -44.26 22.91
N ASP A 63 -26.25 -44.39 24.21
CA ASP A 63 -27.47 -44.91 24.81
C ASP A 63 -28.56 -43.84 25.02
N GLY A 64 -28.31 -42.61 24.54
CA GLY A 64 -29.24 -41.49 24.62
C GLY A 64 -29.13 -40.63 25.88
N ARG A 65 -28.30 -41.04 26.86
CA ARG A 65 -28.02 -40.22 28.06
C ARG A 65 -27.04 -39.10 27.76
N GLU A 66 -26.91 -38.16 28.69
CA GLU A 66 -25.92 -37.10 28.63
C GLU A 66 -24.88 -37.24 29.74
N ARG A 67 -23.67 -36.77 29.48
CA ARG A 67 -22.54 -36.78 30.41
C ARG A 67 -21.94 -35.39 30.50
N LEU A 68 -21.85 -34.85 31.70
CA LEU A 68 -21.14 -33.61 31.96
C LEU A 68 -19.66 -33.92 32.24
N ALA A 69 -18.77 -33.46 31.36
CA ALA A 69 -17.33 -33.62 31.50
C ALA A 69 -16.68 -32.31 31.96
N VAL A 70 -15.93 -32.35 33.05
CA VAL A 70 -15.56 -31.18 33.84
C VAL A 70 -14.07 -31.24 34.17
N ALA A 71 -13.29 -30.35 33.56
CA ALA A 71 -11.88 -30.21 33.88
C ALA A 71 -11.69 -29.24 35.05
N PHE A 72 -10.84 -29.59 36.02
CA PHE A 72 -10.52 -28.76 37.17
C PHE A 72 -9.13 -29.07 37.72
N ARG A 73 -8.58 -28.14 38.49
CA ARG A 73 -7.30 -28.33 39.20
C ARG A 73 -7.56 -28.57 40.68
N ALA A 74 -6.89 -29.58 41.24
CA ALA A 74 -6.93 -29.88 42.67
C ALA A 74 -5.53 -30.23 43.18
N SER A 75 -5.13 -29.62 44.29
CA SER A 75 -3.83 -29.85 44.95
C SER A 75 -4.07 -30.37 46.36
N GLY A 76 -3.47 -31.52 46.70
CA GLY A 76 -3.58 -32.14 48.02
C GLY A 76 -4.55 -33.31 48.08
N HIS A 77 -4.73 -33.85 49.29
CA HIS A 77 -5.65 -34.94 49.64
C HIS A 77 -6.99 -34.42 50.23
N GLU A 78 -7.41 -33.22 49.82
CA GLU A 78 -8.63 -32.63 50.32
C GLU A 78 -9.85 -33.19 49.58
N SER A 79 -10.86 -33.63 50.33
CA SER A 79 -12.15 -34.06 49.77
C SER A 79 -12.80 -32.89 49.04
N ILE A 80 -13.16 -33.11 47.77
CA ILE A 80 -13.90 -32.18 46.93
C ILE A 80 -15.36 -32.59 46.91
N VAL A 81 -16.24 -31.61 47.06
CA VAL A 81 -17.69 -31.77 46.88
C VAL A 81 -18.05 -31.19 45.52
N ALA A 82 -18.66 -32.02 44.68
CA ALA A 82 -19.28 -31.61 43.43
C ALA A 82 -20.79 -31.50 43.59
N THR A 83 -21.34 -30.35 43.24
CA THR A 83 -22.78 -30.07 43.25
C THR A 83 -23.26 -29.93 41.81
N LEU A 84 -24.06 -30.87 41.34
CA LEU A 84 -24.73 -30.85 40.05
C LEU A 84 -26.11 -30.20 40.19
N SER A 85 -26.37 -29.19 39.37
CA SER A 85 -27.68 -28.54 39.24
C SER A 85 -28.20 -28.72 37.82
N ASP A 86 -29.31 -29.44 37.66
CA ASP A 86 -29.99 -29.68 36.39
C ASP A 86 -31.28 -28.84 36.23
N HIS A 87 -31.56 -27.97 37.22
CA HIS A 87 -32.76 -27.15 37.36
C HIS A 87 -34.08 -27.95 37.43
N GLY A 88 -34.01 -29.23 37.80
CA GLY A 88 -35.16 -30.10 37.98
C GLY A 88 -35.83 -29.97 39.36
N PRO A 89 -37.02 -30.57 39.52
CA PRO A 89 -37.77 -30.55 40.77
C PRO A 89 -37.14 -31.39 41.90
N GLN A 90 -36.11 -32.20 41.59
CA GLN A 90 -35.40 -33.04 42.57
C GLN A 90 -34.33 -32.27 43.36
N GLY A 91 -34.01 -31.04 42.97
CA GLY A 91 -32.96 -30.22 43.60
C GLY A 91 -31.54 -30.64 43.20
N ASP A 92 -30.55 -29.94 43.75
CA ASP A 92 -29.14 -30.18 43.43
C ASP A 92 -28.64 -31.50 44.01
N VAL A 93 -27.89 -32.26 43.21
CA VAL A 93 -27.28 -33.54 43.63
C VAL A 93 -25.81 -33.29 44.00
N THR A 94 -25.38 -33.78 45.16
CA THR A 94 -23.99 -33.63 45.63
C THR A 94 -23.26 -34.96 45.72
N ALA A 95 -21.98 -34.97 45.34
CA ALA A 95 -21.09 -36.10 45.49
C ALA A 95 -19.73 -35.64 46.02
N ALA A 96 -19.18 -36.34 47.00
CA ALA A 96 -17.87 -36.07 47.57
C ALA A 96 -16.84 -37.11 47.10
N PHE A 97 -15.62 -36.68 46.82
CA PHE A 97 -14.53 -37.55 46.38
C PHE A 97 -13.16 -36.97 46.72
N ASP A 98 -12.14 -37.81 46.80
CA ASP A 98 -10.74 -37.41 46.97
C ASP A 98 -9.95 -37.64 45.67
N PRO A 99 -9.52 -36.57 44.95
CA PRO A 99 -8.70 -36.70 43.75
C PRO A 99 -7.33 -37.37 43.99
N GLY A 100 -6.84 -37.35 45.24
CA GLY A 100 -5.58 -37.97 45.64
C GLY A 100 -5.57 -39.50 45.47
N LEU A 101 -6.74 -40.13 45.52
CA LEU A 101 -6.92 -41.58 45.31
C LEU A 101 -6.93 -41.99 43.83
N VAL A 102 -6.94 -41.02 42.91
CA VAL A 102 -6.92 -41.28 41.45
C VAL A 102 -5.46 -41.38 40.99
N HIS A 103 -4.95 -42.60 40.89
CA HIS A 103 -3.55 -42.88 40.54
C HIS A 103 -3.30 -43.08 39.04
N GLY A 104 -4.32 -43.49 38.27
CA GLY A 104 -4.21 -43.71 36.82
C GLY A 104 -4.47 -42.44 36.00
N LEU A 105 -3.79 -42.33 34.85
CA LEU A 105 -4.19 -41.37 33.81
C LEU A 105 -5.50 -41.84 33.17
N ALA A 106 -6.27 -40.87 32.69
CA ALA A 106 -7.44 -41.12 31.87
C ALA A 106 -7.12 -42.06 30.70
N ASP A 107 -7.94 -43.10 30.48
CA ASP A 107 -7.85 -43.93 29.27
C ASP A 107 -8.60 -43.23 28.12
N PRO A 108 -7.90 -42.79 27.07
CA PRO A 108 -8.53 -42.11 25.94
C PRO A 108 -9.56 -42.97 25.19
N VAL A 109 -9.34 -44.29 25.08
CA VAL A 109 -10.24 -45.18 24.33
C VAL A 109 -11.53 -45.39 25.11
N ALA A 110 -11.41 -45.64 26.41
CA ALA A 110 -12.56 -45.78 27.31
C ALA A 110 -13.43 -44.51 27.32
N LEU A 111 -12.80 -43.34 27.42
CA LEU A 111 -13.51 -42.05 27.42
C LEU A 111 -14.31 -41.79 26.14
N LEU A 112 -13.85 -42.28 24.99
CA LEU A 112 -14.51 -42.07 23.70
C LEU A 112 -15.55 -43.14 23.36
N GLN A 113 -15.46 -44.33 23.95
CA GLN A 113 -16.21 -45.52 23.55
C GLN A 113 -17.72 -45.28 23.56
N GLU A 114 -18.23 -44.72 24.66
CA GLU A 114 -19.66 -44.49 24.90
C GLU A 114 -20.19 -43.20 24.27
N LEU A 115 -19.30 -42.29 23.85
CA LEU A 115 -19.70 -40.99 23.31
C LEU A 115 -20.25 -41.13 21.87
N THR A 116 -21.26 -40.30 21.57
CA THR A 116 -21.69 -40.04 20.19
C THR A 116 -20.58 -39.40 19.36
N PRO A 117 -20.60 -39.50 18.02
CA PRO A 117 -19.60 -38.84 17.17
C PRO A 117 -19.44 -37.33 17.44
N GLN A 118 -20.55 -36.63 17.66
CA GLN A 118 -20.54 -35.19 17.98
C GLN A 118 -19.93 -34.90 19.36
N ALA A 119 -20.25 -35.72 20.36
CA ALA A 119 -19.67 -35.59 21.70
C ALA A 119 -18.16 -35.86 21.70
N ARG A 120 -17.68 -36.84 20.92
CA ARG A 120 -16.25 -37.10 20.74
C ARG A 120 -15.52 -35.86 20.22
N LEU A 121 -16.08 -35.19 19.21
CA LEU A 121 -15.53 -33.94 18.67
C LEU A 121 -15.56 -32.80 19.70
N THR A 122 -16.65 -32.68 20.45
CA THR A 122 -16.80 -31.66 21.50
C THR A 122 -15.74 -31.81 22.59
N LEU A 123 -15.54 -33.03 23.09
CA LEU A 123 -14.49 -33.34 24.07
C LEU A 123 -13.08 -33.08 23.50
N ALA A 124 -12.82 -33.53 22.27
CA ALA A 124 -11.53 -33.29 21.61
C ALA A 124 -11.25 -31.80 21.43
N ASN A 125 -12.25 -31.00 21.04
CA ASN A 125 -12.11 -29.55 20.90
C ASN A 125 -11.81 -28.86 22.23
N ALA A 126 -12.44 -29.30 23.32
CA ALA A 126 -12.16 -28.77 24.65
C ALA A 126 -10.73 -29.08 25.11
N LEU A 127 -10.28 -30.32 24.88
CA LEU A 127 -8.95 -30.80 25.20
C LEU A 127 -7.86 -30.19 24.31
N VAL A 128 -8.10 -29.89 23.04
CA VAL A 128 -7.09 -29.20 22.21
C VAL A 128 -7.14 -27.68 22.39
N GLY A 129 -8.31 -27.12 22.68
CA GLY A 129 -8.59 -25.69 22.66
C GLY A 129 -8.30 -24.97 23.99
N ALA A 130 -9.36 -24.63 24.72
CA ALA A 130 -9.26 -23.73 25.86
C ALA A 130 -8.64 -24.38 27.11
N TRP A 131 -8.94 -25.67 27.37
CA TRP A 131 -8.55 -26.32 28.63
C TRP A 131 -7.03 -26.39 28.87
N PRO A 132 -6.18 -26.67 27.86
CA PRO A 132 -4.74 -26.68 28.08
C PRO A 132 -4.17 -25.36 28.57
N SER A 133 -4.70 -24.24 28.09
CA SER A 133 -4.27 -22.91 28.50
C SER A 133 -4.81 -22.57 29.89
N LEU A 134 -6.11 -22.83 30.13
CA LEU A 134 -6.77 -22.58 31.42
C LEU A 134 -6.12 -23.34 32.59
N PHE A 135 -5.68 -24.58 32.34
CA PHE A 135 -5.16 -25.46 33.38
C PHE A 135 -3.66 -25.74 33.26
N GLY A 136 -2.93 -25.03 32.40
CA GLY A 136 -1.48 -25.17 32.25
C GLY A 136 -1.02 -26.58 31.84
N LEU A 137 -1.76 -27.24 30.96
CA LEU A 137 -1.49 -28.63 30.53
C LEU A 137 -0.60 -28.72 29.29
N ALA A 138 -0.43 -27.62 28.54
CA ALA A 138 0.16 -27.61 27.20
C ALA A 138 1.60 -28.15 27.09
N ALA A 139 2.32 -28.26 28.21
CA ALA A 139 3.69 -28.81 28.28
C ALA A 139 3.80 -30.03 29.22
N ILE A 140 2.70 -30.54 29.78
CA ILE A 140 2.73 -31.63 30.77
C ILE A 140 2.88 -32.98 30.05
N PRO A 141 3.99 -33.74 30.22
CA PRO A 141 4.28 -34.93 29.41
C PRO A 141 3.18 -35.99 29.39
N ASN A 142 2.62 -36.29 30.56
CA ASN A 142 1.52 -37.26 30.70
C ASN A 142 0.27 -36.82 29.95
N TYR A 143 -0.05 -35.53 29.98
CA TYR A 143 -1.16 -34.95 29.25
C TYR A 143 -0.94 -35.00 27.74
N LEU A 144 0.28 -34.69 27.27
CA LEU A 144 0.62 -34.75 25.85
C LEU A 144 0.53 -36.19 25.32
N SER A 145 0.95 -37.17 26.12
CA SER A 145 0.80 -38.59 25.80
C SER A 145 -0.67 -38.99 25.72
N PHE A 146 -1.47 -38.64 26.73
CA PHE A 146 -2.92 -38.85 26.75
C PHE A 146 -3.60 -38.23 25.52
N LEU A 147 -3.34 -36.95 25.24
CA LEU A 147 -3.93 -36.22 24.13
C LEU A 147 -3.54 -36.83 22.78
N ARG A 148 -2.28 -37.25 22.61
CA ARG A 148 -1.83 -37.93 21.40
C ARG A 148 -2.60 -39.23 21.18
N GLN A 149 -2.76 -40.05 22.21
CA GLN A 149 -3.51 -41.30 22.14
C GLN A 149 -5.00 -41.05 21.87
N LEU A 150 -5.61 -40.03 22.48
CA LEU A 150 -6.99 -39.61 22.21
C LEU A 150 -7.19 -39.24 20.74
N LEU A 151 -6.31 -38.40 20.19
CA LEU A 151 -6.38 -37.96 18.80
C LEU A 151 -6.17 -39.12 17.83
N LEU A 152 -5.30 -40.08 18.16
CA LEU A 152 -5.12 -41.30 17.38
C LEU A 152 -6.31 -42.26 17.53
N ALA A 153 -7.00 -42.30 18.67
CA ALA A 153 -8.25 -43.07 18.80
C ALA A 153 -9.36 -42.48 17.92
N LEU A 154 -9.41 -41.15 17.77
CA LEU A 154 -10.32 -40.46 16.84
C LEU A 154 -9.92 -40.64 15.38
N THR A 155 -8.62 -40.67 15.09
CA THR A 155 -8.08 -40.83 13.74
C THR A 155 -6.90 -41.81 13.77
N PRO A 156 -7.15 -43.14 13.68
CA PRO A 156 -6.12 -44.16 13.89
C PRO A 156 -4.91 -44.08 12.95
N LYS A 157 -5.14 -43.63 11.71
CA LYS A 157 -4.09 -43.48 10.69
C LYS A 157 -4.18 -42.07 10.08
N PRO A 158 -3.67 -41.04 10.79
CA PRO A 158 -3.77 -39.68 10.31
C PRO A 158 -2.89 -39.51 9.07
N VAL A 159 -3.52 -39.08 7.98
CA VAL A 159 -2.85 -38.79 6.70
C VAL A 159 -1.72 -37.77 6.94
N ALA A 160 -0.56 -37.99 6.33
CA ALA A 160 0.54 -37.03 6.41
C ALA A 160 0.22 -35.76 5.64
N ILE A 161 0.47 -34.59 6.24
CA ILE A 161 0.44 -33.32 5.51
C ILE A 161 1.48 -33.37 4.39
N GLN A 162 1.13 -32.92 3.18
CA GLN A 162 2.04 -32.95 2.04
C GLN A 162 2.60 -31.55 1.79
N PRO A 163 3.92 -31.33 1.86
CA PRO A 163 4.53 -30.10 1.41
C PRO A 163 4.48 -30.05 -0.11
N ALA A 164 3.73 -29.09 -0.61
CA ALA A 164 3.53 -28.86 -2.02
C ALA A 164 4.68 -28.02 -2.60
N ALA A 165 5.19 -27.05 -1.83
CA ALA A 165 6.34 -26.24 -2.21
C ALA A 165 7.06 -25.62 -1.01
N SER A 166 8.38 -25.44 -1.13
CA SER A 166 9.15 -24.54 -0.28
C SER A 166 8.94 -23.09 -0.71
N LEU A 167 8.69 -22.22 0.26
CA LEU A 167 8.60 -20.76 0.10
C LEU A 167 9.88 -20.11 0.65
N VAL A 168 9.82 -18.81 0.92
CA VAL A 168 10.90 -18.05 1.58
C VAL A 168 10.93 -18.34 3.09
N GLU A 169 12.07 -18.06 3.74
CA GLU A 169 12.22 -18.08 5.21
C GLU A 169 11.88 -19.42 5.88
N GLY A 170 12.07 -20.53 5.17
CA GLY A 170 11.79 -21.86 5.72
C GLY A 170 10.29 -22.17 5.86
N ARG A 171 9.41 -21.33 5.31
CA ARG A 171 7.97 -21.59 5.21
C ARG A 171 7.67 -22.54 4.06
N TRP A 172 6.64 -23.37 4.19
CA TRP A 172 6.17 -24.30 3.17
C TRP A 172 4.71 -24.04 2.85
N LEU A 173 4.38 -24.13 1.56
CA LEU A 173 3.02 -24.36 1.11
C LEU A 173 2.70 -25.84 1.25
N CYS A 174 1.65 -26.15 2.00
CA CYS A 174 1.21 -27.51 2.28
C CYS A 174 -0.22 -27.72 1.79
N GLU A 175 -0.51 -28.96 1.42
CA GLU A 175 -1.81 -29.38 0.88
C GLU A 175 -2.34 -30.61 1.61
N THR A 176 -3.65 -30.62 1.84
CA THR A 176 -4.37 -31.79 2.34
C THR A 176 -5.82 -31.79 1.88
N ALA A 177 -6.42 -32.96 1.70
CA ALA A 177 -7.87 -33.08 1.58
C ALA A 177 -8.52 -32.97 2.98
N VAL A 178 -9.70 -32.34 3.07
CA VAL A 178 -10.54 -32.25 4.27
C VAL A 178 -11.99 -32.63 3.94
N PRO A 179 -12.81 -33.01 4.93
CA PRO A 179 -14.24 -33.26 4.74
C PRO A 179 -15.00 -32.09 4.10
N GLY A 180 -16.11 -32.36 3.41
CA GLY A 180 -16.88 -31.34 2.68
C GLY A 180 -17.56 -30.28 3.56
N ASP A 181 -17.82 -30.61 4.82
CA ASP A 181 -18.34 -29.72 5.87
C ASP A 181 -17.23 -28.88 6.54
N PHE A 182 -15.96 -29.11 6.20
CA PHE A 182 -14.85 -28.24 6.59
C PHE A 182 -14.84 -26.98 5.71
N THR A 183 -15.63 -25.98 6.10
CA THR A 183 -15.82 -24.75 5.31
C THR A 183 -14.72 -23.71 5.55
N ALA A 184 -14.24 -23.58 6.79
CA ALA A 184 -13.19 -22.65 7.17
C ALA A 184 -12.39 -23.16 8.37
N LEU A 185 -11.08 -22.88 8.39
CA LEU A 185 -10.21 -23.15 9.53
C LEU A 185 -10.48 -22.11 10.63
N ARG A 186 -10.84 -22.56 11.84
CA ARG A 186 -11.03 -21.70 13.03
C ARG A 186 -9.78 -21.62 13.88
N SER A 187 -9.11 -22.76 14.05
CA SER A 187 -7.87 -22.85 14.82
C SER A 187 -7.03 -24.02 14.33
N ALA A 188 -5.73 -23.86 14.47
CA ALA A 188 -4.77 -24.93 14.26
C ALA A 188 -3.87 -25.07 15.49
N ALA A 189 -3.44 -26.29 15.76
CA ALA A 189 -2.48 -26.58 16.82
C ALA A 189 -1.50 -27.66 16.37
N ARG A 190 -0.28 -27.58 16.88
CA ARG A 190 0.75 -28.60 16.74
C ARG A 190 0.91 -29.34 18.04
N LEU A 191 0.87 -30.66 18.00
CA LEU A 191 1.19 -31.53 19.12
C LEU A 191 2.48 -32.31 18.80
N ASP A 192 3.55 -32.03 19.53
CA ASP A 192 4.83 -32.71 19.40
C ASP A 192 5.45 -32.98 20.78
N SER A 193 6.71 -33.41 20.83
CA SER A 193 7.41 -33.67 22.09
C SER A 193 7.73 -32.41 22.91
N ALA A 194 7.69 -31.22 22.29
CA ALA A 194 7.91 -29.95 22.98
C ALA A 194 6.62 -29.42 23.61
N GLY A 195 5.45 -29.73 23.04
CA GLY A 195 4.17 -29.40 23.64
C GLY A 195 3.00 -29.36 22.67
N LEU A 196 1.87 -28.87 23.17
CA LEU A 196 0.73 -28.45 22.39
C LEU A 196 0.81 -26.94 22.14
N THR A 197 1.12 -26.55 20.91
CA THR A 197 1.31 -25.14 20.52
C THR A 197 0.22 -24.70 19.56
N ARG A 198 -0.45 -23.58 19.82
CA ARG A 198 -1.40 -22.99 18.88
C ARG A 198 -0.64 -22.38 17.69
N LEU A 199 -1.14 -22.61 16.48
CA LEU A 199 -0.57 -22.07 15.26
C LEU A 199 -1.49 -21.01 14.67
N ASP A 200 -0.92 -19.88 14.28
CA ASP A 200 -1.59 -18.89 13.44
C ASP A 200 -1.24 -19.20 11.98
N LEU A 201 -2.20 -19.72 11.24
CA LEU A 201 -1.98 -20.27 9.90
C LEU A 201 -2.83 -19.54 8.87
N ALA A 202 -2.16 -19.04 7.85
CA ALA A 202 -2.83 -18.72 6.61
C ALA A 202 -3.38 -20.00 5.98
N SER A 203 -4.67 -19.97 5.63
CA SER A 203 -5.34 -21.11 5.02
C SER A 203 -6.26 -20.72 3.87
N ARG A 204 -6.43 -21.64 2.92
CA ARG A 204 -7.42 -21.54 1.85
C ARG A 204 -8.12 -22.87 1.63
N VAL A 205 -9.43 -22.89 1.81
CA VAL A 205 -10.29 -24.04 1.52
C VAL A 205 -10.81 -23.91 0.09
N GLY A 206 -10.62 -24.95 -0.71
CA GLY A 206 -11.11 -25.06 -2.07
C GLY A 206 -12.60 -25.43 -2.15
N ALA A 207 -13.12 -25.41 -3.38
CA ALA A 207 -14.42 -25.99 -3.70
C ALA A 207 -14.42 -27.50 -3.42
N PRO A 208 -15.60 -28.09 -3.11
CA PRO A 208 -15.71 -29.52 -2.96
C PRO A 208 -15.47 -30.22 -4.31
N ASP A 209 -14.71 -31.32 -4.28
CA ASP A 209 -14.50 -32.20 -5.41
C ASP A 209 -15.75 -33.08 -5.65
N ARG A 210 -15.70 -33.90 -6.71
CA ARG A 210 -16.79 -34.84 -7.06
C ARG A 210 -17.09 -35.87 -5.96
N GLY A 211 -16.14 -36.11 -5.06
CA GLY A 211 -16.28 -37.00 -3.91
C GLY A 211 -16.71 -36.30 -2.63
N GLY A 212 -17.06 -35.00 -2.69
CA GLY A 212 -17.48 -34.20 -1.55
C GLY A 212 -16.36 -33.82 -0.58
N LYS A 213 -15.08 -34.01 -0.93
CA LYS A 213 -13.93 -33.53 -0.14
C LYS A 213 -13.48 -32.17 -0.64
N ARG A 214 -12.84 -31.37 0.21
CA ARG A 214 -12.26 -30.07 -0.16
C ARG A 214 -10.75 -30.12 -0.08
N GLU A 215 -10.07 -29.41 -0.96
CA GLU A 215 -8.62 -29.21 -0.87
C GLU A 215 -8.33 -28.05 0.08
N LEU A 216 -7.52 -28.28 1.11
CA LEU A 216 -7.06 -27.27 2.05
C LEU A 216 -5.59 -26.98 1.79
N HIS A 217 -5.29 -25.71 1.54
CA HIS A 217 -3.94 -25.18 1.41
C HIS A 217 -3.56 -24.42 2.69
N LEU A 218 -2.33 -24.61 3.15
CA LEU A 218 -1.81 -24.00 4.37
C LEU A 218 -0.41 -23.46 4.12
N VAL A 219 -0.06 -22.33 4.73
CA VAL A 219 1.34 -21.91 4.89
C VAL A 219 1.80 -22.28 6.29
N LEU A 220 2.83 -23.12 6.38
CA LEU A 220 3.36 -23.67 7.63
C LEU A 220 4.86 -23.35 7.74
N ASP A 221 5.38 -23.28 8.96
CA ASP A 221 6.82 -23.45 9.17
C ASP A 221 7.25 -24.86 8.80
N ALA A 222 8.54 -25.02 8.48
CA ALA A 222 9.14 -26.34 8.37
C ALA A 222 8.81 -27.21 9.60
N PRO A 223 8.44 -28.49 9.40
CA PRO A 223 7.99 -29.39 10.44
C PRO A 223 9.12 -29.63 11.46
N PRO A 224 8.74 -29.90 12.72
CA PRO A 224 9.70 -30.13 13.78
C PRO A 224 10.52 -31.40 13.51
N VAL A 225 11.77 -31.38 13.97
CA VAL A 225 12.77 -32.45 13.74
C VAL A 225 12.30 -33.84 14.20
N ARG A 226 11.39 -33.93 15.18
CA ARG A 226 10.88 -35.19 15.73
C ARG A 226 9.47 -35.57 15.25
N GLY A 227 8.91 -34.84 14.29
CA GLY A 227 7.53 -35.02 13.82
C GLY A 227 6.48 -34.68 14.88
N GLY A 228 5.21 -34.92 14.58
CA GLY A 228 4.10 -34.55 15.46
C GLY A 228 2.73 -34.81 14.84
N LEU A 229 1.70 -34.19 15.42
CA LEU A 229 0.37 -34.11 14.85
C LEU A 229 0.02 -32.64 14.60
N LEU A 230 -0.60 -32.38 13.46
CA LEU A 230 -1.26 -31.12 13.14
C LEU A 230 -2.76 -31.31 13.35
N ILE A 231 -3.35 -30.53 14.25
CA ILE A 231 -4.78 -30.53 14.53
C ILE A 231 -5.38 -29.29 13.88
N LEU A 232 -6.41 -29.49 13.06
CA LEU A 232 -7.12 -28.45 12.33
C LEU A 232 -8.58 -28.49 12.74
N GLN A 233 -9.08 -27.39 13.30
CA GLN A 233 -10.45 -27.29 13.82
C GLN A 233 -11.27 -26.35 12.95
N ALA A 234 -12.45 -26.79 12.57
CA ALA A 234 -13.51 -25.98 11.97
C ALA A 234 -14.71 -25.94 12.92
N GLU A 235 -15.78 -25.25 12.55
CA GLU A 235 -17.00 -25.14 13.37
C GLU A 235 -17.58 -26.50 13.79
N ARG A 236 -17.61 -27.46 12.86
CA ARG A 236 -18.28 -28.75 13.04
C ARG A 236 -17.38 -29.96 12.81
N SER A 237 -16.09 -29.74 12.58
CA SER A 237 -15.16 -30.83 12.25
C SER A 237 -13.77 -30.60 12.85
N LEU A 238 -13.11 -31.71 13.19
CA LEU A 238 -11.73 -31.76 13.64
C LEU A 238 -10.96 -32.72 12.74
N VAL A 239 -9.86 -32.24 12.18
CA VAL A 239 -9.01 -33.00 11.27
C VAL A 239 -7.62 -33.14 11.88
N VAL A 240 -7.17 -34.38 12.04
CA VAL A 240 -5.81 -34.69 12.50
C VAL A 240 -4.95 -35.13 11.31
N ARG A 241 -3.76 -34.52 11.17
CA ARG A 241 -2.74 -34.89 10.19
C ARG A 241 -1.45 -35.26 10.91
N SER A 242 -0.70 -36.20 10.35
CA SER A 242 0.65 -36.47 10.83
C SER A 242 1.64 -35.46 10.25
N LEU A 243 2.55 -34.97 11.08
CA LEU A 243 3.71 -34.17 10.69
C LEU A 243 4.92 -35.11 10.65
N PRO A 244 5.46 -35.44 9.47
CA PRO A 244 6.60 -36.34 9.35
C PRO A 244 7.91 -35.68 9.83
N VAL A 245 8.85 -36.52 10.27
CA VAL A 245 10.16 -36.17 10.86
C VAL A 245 11.11 -35.53 9.83
N ARG A 246 11.03 -35.96 8.56
CA ARG A 246 11.83 -35.45 7.45
C ARG A 246 11.00 -35.48 6.17
N GLN A 247 10.85 -34.33 5.53
CA GLN A 247 10.22 -34.24 4.22
C GLN A 247 10.86 -33.09 3.45
N ALA A 248 11.29 -33.33 2.22
CA ALA A 248 11.74 -32.25 1.35
C ALA A 248 10.51 -31.66 0.65
N ALA A 249 10.37 -30.34 0.70
CA ALA A 249 9.37 -29.64 -0.09
C ALA A 249 9.92 -29.39 -1.51
N PRO A 250 9.15 -29.64 -2.58
CA PRO A 250 9.54 -29.26 -3.93
C PRO A 250 9.80 -27.74 -4.05
N SER A 251 10.48 -27.29 -5.11
CA SER A 251 10.59 -25.84 -5.38
C SER A 251 9.22 -25.24 -5.71
N LEU A 252 8.96 -24.00 -5.29
CA LEU A 252 7.76 -23.26 -5.69
C LEU A 252 7.59 -23.18 -7.22
N GLY A 253 8.66 -22.99 -7.99
CA GLY A 253 8.57 -22.91 -9.45
C GLY A 253 7.95 -24.16 -10.10
N ARG A 254 8.33 -25.36 -9.64
CA ARG A 254 7.73 -26.62 -10.11
C ARG A 254 6.24 -26.72 -9.77
N TRP A 255 5.87 -26.38 -8.54
CA TRP A 255 4.47 -26.38 -8.13
C TRP A 255 3.65 -25.36 -8.93
N TRP A 256 4.23 -24.18 -9.15
CA TRP A 256 3.62 -23.06 -9.85
C TRP A 256 3.32 -23.37 -11.33
N ALA A 257 4.29 -23.96 -12.03
CA ALA A 257 4.12 -24.38 -13.43
C ALA A 257 3.08 -25.51 -13.62
N GLY A 258 2.80 -26.29 -12.57
CA GLY A 258 1.80 -27.36 -12.60
C GLY A 258 0.44 -26.93 -12.07
N LYS A 259 0.31 -26.84 -10.74
CA LYS A 259 -0.99 -26.66 -10.08
C LYS A 259 -1.53 -25.23 -10.14
N ALA A 260 -0.66 -24.23 -10.17
CA ALA A 260 -1.08 -22.83 -10.21
C ALA A 260 -1.34 -22.31 -11.63
N ALA A 261 -0.96 -23.05 -12.67
CA ALA A 261 -1.04 -22.60 -14.07
C ALA A 261 -2.47 -22.33 -14.56
N SER A 262 -3.49 -22.93 -13.94
CA SER A 262 -4.90 -22.78 -14.33
C SER A 262 -5.85 -22.45 -13.17
N ARG A 263 -5.31 -22.12 -11.97
CA ARG A 263 -6.10 -21.92 -10.74
C ARG A 263 -5.96 -20.50 -10.18
N ASP A 264 -6.69 -19.55 -10.76
CA ASP A 264 -6.56 -18.11 -10.45
C ASP A 264 -6.66 -17.78 -8.96
N GLY A 265 -7.72 -18.23 -8.29
CA GLY A 265 -7.94 -17.90 -6.88
C GLY A 265 -6.86 -18.46 -5.96
N LEU A 266 -6.36 -19.66 -6.26
CA LEU A 266 -5.25 -20.25 -5.50
C LEU A 266 -3.94 -19.52 -5.76
N ARG A 267 -3.69 -19.13 -7.01
CA ARG A 267 -2.52 -18.36 -7.40
C ARG A 267 -2.50 -17.00 -6.70
N ASN A 268 -3.61 -16.25 -6.74
CA ASN A 268 -3.72 -14.95 -6.07
C ASN A 268 -3.51 -15.09 -4.56
N TRP A 269 -4.09 -16.13 -3.94
CA TRP A 269 -3.86 -16.41 -2.52
C TRP A 269 -2.38 -16.64 -2.20
N VAL A 270 -1.67 -17.43 -3.01
CA VAL A 270 -0.22 -17.65 -2.80
C VAL A 270 0.59 -16.37 -3.02
N VAL A 271 0.20 -15.51 -3.97
CA VAL A 271 0.82 -14.17 -4.14
C VAL A 271 0.66 -13.33 -2.88
N GLU A 272 -0.56 -13.29 -2.31
CA GLU A 272 -0.86 -12.61 -1.06
C GLU A 272 0.00 -13.16 0.08
N GLN A 273 0.07 -14.48 0.23
CA GLN A 273 0.87 -15.11 1.29
C GLN A 273 2.36 -14.83 1.14
N LEU A 274 2.92 -15.00 -0.05
CA LEU A 274 4.34 -14.72 -0.30
C LEU A 274 4.70 -13.27 0.00
N SER A 275 3.83 -12.33 -0.38
CA SER A 275 4.08 -10.90 -0.19
C SER A 275 3.98 -10.49 1.28
N GLY A 276 3.12 -11.14 2.05
CA GLY A 276 3.00 -10.92 3.50
C GLY A 276 4.15 -11.51 4.33
N LEU A 277 4.96 -12.43 3.77
CA LEU A 277 6.11 -13.01 4.47
C LEU A 277 7.28 -12.04 4.55
N SER A 278 7.72 -11.51 3.41
CA SER A 278 8.83 -10.53 3.34
C SER A 278 9.00 -9.93 1.94
N GLU A 279 9.90 -8.95 1.81
CA GLU A 279 10.26 -8.37 0.51
C GLU A 279 10.82 -9.40 -0.47
N ARG A 280 11.61 -10.37 0.02
CA ARG A 280 12.08 -11.49 -0.81
C ARG A 280 10.90 -12.34 -1.31
N GLY A 281 9.89 -12.55 -0.46
CA GLY A 281 8.65 -13.23 -0.82
C GLY A 281 7.85 -12.45 -1.87
N ARG A 282 7.71 -11.12 -1.71
CA ARG A 282 7.09 -10.21 -2.68
C ARG A 282 7.77 -10.30 -4.06
N LEU A 283 9.11 -10.22 -4.11
CA LEU A 283 9.88 -10.36 -5.34
C LEU A 283 9.70 -11.74 -5.98
N LEU A 284 9.71 -12.81 -5.17
CA LEU A 284 9.45 -14.17 -5.65
C LEU A 284 8.03 -14.29 -6.25
N ALA A 285 7.02 -13.65 -5.66
CA ALA A 285 5.66 -13.64 -6.19
C ALA A 285 5.57 -12.94 -7.56
N VAL A 286 6.27 -11.82 -7.74
CA VAL A 286 6.39 -11.11 -9.04
C VAL A 286 7.09 -12.01 -10.06
N GLU A 287 8.20 -12.63 -9.68
CA GLU A 287 8.99 -13.52 -10.54
C GLU A 287 8.16 -14.72 -11.02
N MET A 288 7.47 -15.42 -10.12
CA MET A 288 6.65 -16.57 -10.46
C MET A 288 5.52 -16.20 -11.42
N GLN A 289 4.91 -15.03 -11.22
CA GLN A 289 3.86 -14.55 -12.11
C GLN A 289 4.35 -14.28 -13.53
N ARG A 290 5.57 -13.73 -13.68
CA ARG A 290 6.19 -13.43 -14.97
C ARG A 290 6.71 -14.68 -15.68
N ARG A 291 7.24 -15.67 -14.95
CA ARG A 291 7.76 -16.92 -15.54
C ARG A 291 6.66 -17.78 -16.17
N VAL A 292 5.50 -17.85 -15.52
CA VAL A 292 4.34 -18.62 -16.00
C VAL A 292 3.11 -17.72 -15.96
N PRO A 293 2.94 -16.83 -16.94
CA PRO A 293 1.79 -15.95 -17.03
C PRO A 293 0.52 -16.76 -17.32
N LEU A 294 -0.60 -16.23 -16.85
CA LEU A 294 -1.92 -16.76 -17.18
C LEU A 294 -2.31 -16.31 -18.60
N ALA A 295 -3.11 -17.12 -19.28
CA ALA A 295 -3.64 -16.76 -20.60
C ALA A 295 -4.50 -15.48 -20.49
N VAL A 296 -4.22 -14.51 -21.36
CA VAL A 296 -5.02 -13.28 -21.49
C VAL A 296 -6.43 -13.66 -21.94
N GLN A 297 -7.44 -13.05 -21.34
CA GLN A 297 -8.84 -13.30 -21.66
C GLN A 297 -9.53 -11.96 -21.93
N HIS A 298 -10.04 -11.79 -23.14
CA HIS A 298 -10.85 -10.66 -23.54
C HIS A 298 -12.09 -11.17 -24.29
N VAL A 299 -13.16 -10.39 -24.27
CA VAL A 299 -14.39 -10.74 -24.99
C VAL A 299 -14.47 -9.85 -26.22
N ARG A 300 -14.03 -10.37 -27.37
CA ARG A 300 -14.24 -9.77 -28.68
C ARG A 300 -15.21 -10.66 -29.44
N ARG A 301 -16.47 -10.25 -29.55
CA ARG A 301 -17.52 -10.93 -30.32
C ARG A 301 -18.09 -9.97 -31.37
N ASN A 302 -18.90 -10.50 -32.29
CA ASN A 302 -19.64 -9.73 -33.31
C ASN A 302 -20.43 -8.55 -32.68
N ASP A 303 -20.82 -7.59 -33.50
CA ASP A 303 -21.41 -6.32 -33.07
C ASP A 303 -22.71 -6.40 -32.26
N ASP A 304 -23.33 -7.59 -32.14
CA ASP A 304 -24.62 -7.76 -31.46
C ASP A 304 -24.51 -8.34 -30.05
N LEU A 305 -23.30 -8.59 -29.54
CA LEU A 305 -23.09 -9.13 -28.18
C LEU A 305 -22.19 -8.24 -27.32
N PRO A 306 -22.33 -8.30 -25.98
CA PRO A 306 -21.43 -7.61 -25.08
C PRO A 306 -19.96 -7.98 -25.32
N ALA A 307 -19.12 -6.96 -25.47
CA ALA A 307 -17.70 -7.09 -25.68
C ALA A 307 -16.97 -6.25 -24.64
N ALA A 308 -15.85 -6.75 -24.13
CA ALA A 308 -15.11 -6.06 -23.09
C ALA A 308 -13.65 -6.48 -23.05
N GLU A 309 -12.80 -5.56 -22.62
CA GLU A 309 -11.38 -5.78 -22.41
C GLU A 309 -10.93 -5.07 -21.14
N LEU A 310 -9.99 -5.71 -20.44
CA LEU A 310 -9.27 -5.12 -19.34
C LEU A 310 -7.82 -4.93 -19.79
N ASP A 311 -7.42 -3.69 -20.07
CA ASP A 311 -6.08 -3.35 -20.54
C ASP A 311 -5.16 -2.88 -19.40
N LEU A 312 -5.76 -2.32 -18.36
CA LEU A 312 -5.10 -1.82 -17.15
C LEU A 312 -5.58 -2.58 -15.91
N ALA A 313 -4.63 -3.09 -15.11
CA ALA A 313 -4.94 -3.69 -13.82
C ALA A 313 -3.73 -3.58 -12.86
N VAL A 314 -3.32 -2.36 -12.55
CA VAL A 314 -2.10 -2.10 -11.77
C VAL A 314 -2.38 -2.12 -10.28
N CYS A 315 -1.56 -2.87 -9.53
CA CYS A 315 -1.75 -3.11 -8.11
C CYS A 315 -0.53 -2.64 -7.31
N ASN A 316 -0.78 -1.94 -6.20
CA ASN A 316 0.24 -1.57 -5.22
C ASN A 316 -0.33 -1.66 -3.80
N ARG A 317 0.41 -1.14 -2.80
CA ARG A 317 -0.01 -1.17 -1.39
C ARG A 317 -1.36 -0.51 -1.10
N ALA A 318 -1.81 0.42 -1.94
CA ALA A 318 -3.10 1.09 -1.77
C ALA A 318 -4.29 0.29 -2.30
N GLY A 319 -4.06 -0.70 -3.18
CA GLY A 319 -5.13 -1.48 -3.80
C GLY A 319 -4.89 -1.79 -5.28
N LEU A 320 -5.97 -1.99 -6.02
CA LEU A 320 -5.96 -2.30 -7.46
C LEU A 320 -6.73 -1.26 -8.25
N LEU A 321 -6.06 -0.62 -9.22
CA LEU A 321 -6.71 0.19 -10.25
C LEU A 321 -6.95 -0.67 -11.49
N ILE A 322 -8.22 -0.83 -11.87
CA ILE A 322 -8.63 -1.47 -13.11
C ILE A 322 -9.08 -0.43 -14.13
N GLY A 323 -8.82 -0.70 -15.41
CA GLY A 323 -9.29 0.11 -16.53
C GLY A 323 -9.39 -0.70 -17.81
N GLY A 324 -10.21 -0.20 -18.73
CA GLY A 324 -10.43 -0.83 -20.02
C GLY A 324 -11.67 -0.27 -20.72
N TRP A 325 -12.30 -1.10 -21.53
CA TRP A 325 -13.51 -0.72 -22.26
C TRP A 325 -14.57 -1.83 -22.23
N LEU A 326 -15.81 -1.39 -22.35
CA LEU A 326 -17.01 -2.21 -22.42
C LEU A 326 -17.91 -1.69 -23.54
N ARG A 327 -18.45 -2.60 -24.33
CA ARG A 327 -19.52 -2.35 -25.29
C ARG A 327 -20.69 -3.24 -24.93
N ASP A 328 -21.80 -2.62 -24.54
CA ASP A 328 -23.03 -3.29 -24.09
C ASP A 328 -24.23 -2.60 -24.75
N PRO A 329 -24.54 -2.94 -26.01
CA PRO A 329 -25.56 -2.22 -26.80
C PRO A 329 -26.98 -2.38 -26.24
N ASP A 330 -27.25 -3.48 -25.55
CA ASP A 330 -28.60 -3.87 -25.09
C ASP A 330 -28.76 -3.76 -23.55
N ASP A 331 -27.86 -3.05 -22.87
CA ASP A 331 -27.85 -2.89 -21.39
C ASP A 331 -27.95 -4.23 -20.63
N LEU A 332 -27.19 -5.22 -21.09
CA LEU A 332 -27.19 -6.57 -20.54
C LEU A 332 -26.28 -6.72 -19.32
N LEU A 333 -25.46 -5.73 -19.00
CA LEU A 333 -24.59 -5.76 -17.82
C LEU A 333 -25.42 -5.79 -16.53
N ASP A 334 -25.10 -6.75 -15.67
CA ASP A 334 -25.67 -6.90 -14.33
C ASP A 334 -24.67 -6.49 -13.24
N GLU A 335 -23.42 -6.96 -13.32
CA GLU A 335 -22.38 -6.66 -12.33
C GLU A 335 -20.97 -6.86 -12.90
N VAL A 336 -19.98 -6.18 -12.33
CA VAL A 336 -18.55 -6.41 -12.56
C VAL A 336 -17.91 -6.89 -11.26
N LEU A 337 -17.43 -8.13 -11.25
CA LEU A 337 -16.86 -8.78 -10.07
C LEU A 337 -15.35 -8.93 -10.19
N LEU A 338 -14.64 -8.41 -9.21
CA LEU A 338 -13.20 -8.54 -9.10
C LEU A 338 -12.84 -9.62 -8.08
N HIS A 339 -12.21 -10.70 -8.54
CA HIS A 339 -11.89 -11.87 -7.71
C HIS A 339 -10.60 -11.68 -6.91
N ARG A 340 -10.65 -11.99 -5.61
CA ARG A 340 -9.52 -11.93 -4.65
C ARG A 340 -8.90 -13.32 -4.41
N GLY A 341 -7.74 -13.37 -3.75
CA GLY A 341 -7.14 -14.61 -3.27
C GLY A 341 -7.89 -15.25 -2.09
N SER A 342 -8.81 -14.55 -1.44
CA SER A 342 -9.72 -15.13 -0.44
C SER A 342 -10.96 -14.26 -0.27
N GLY A 343 -12.04 -14.85 0.27
CA GLY A 343 -13.32 -14.15 0.47
C GLY A 343 -14.18 -14.02 -0.79
N GLU A 344 -15.25 -13.25 -0.66
CA GLU A 344 -16.18 -12.95 -1.74
C GLU A 344 -15.57 -11.98 -2.78
N PRO A 345 -15.94 -12.09 -4.06
CA PRO A 345 -15.55 -11.10 -5.08
C PRO A 345 -16.05 -9.69 -4.74
N ILE A 346 -15.30 -8.68 -5.17
CA ILE A 346 -15.71 -7.27 -5.01
C ILE A 346 -16.65 -6.89 -6.13
N ALA A 347 -17.84 -6.40 -5.79
CA ALA A 347 -18.73 -5.72 -6.73
C ALA A 347 -18.16 -4.34 -7.09
N MET A 348 -17.94 -4.11 -8.38
CA MET A 348 -17.27 -2.92 -8.90
C MET A 348 -18.21 -2.02 -9.70
N LEU A 349 -19.39 -2.50 -10.13
CA LEU A 349 -20.25 -1.75 -11.06
C LEU A 349 -20.57 -0.33 -10.58
N ALA A 350 -20.91 -0.19 -9.31
CA ALA A 350 -21.25 1.09 -8.69
C ALA A 350 -20.07 2.08 -8.61
N GLY A 351 -18.83 1.57 -8.61
CA GLY A 351 -17.60 2.37 -8.53
C GLY A 351 -16.97 2.69 -9.89
N LEU A 352 -17.54 2.22 -11.00
CA LEU A 352 -16.98 2.44 -12.34
C LEU A 352 -17.14 3.89 -12.79
N GLN A 353 -16.01 4.57 -12.97
CA GLN A 353 -15.93 5.82 -13.69
C GLN A 353 -16.02 5.52 -15.18
N ARG A 354 -17.06 6.01 -15.85
CA ARG A 354 -17.34 5.71 -17.26
C ARG A 354 -17.13 6.94 -18.13
N PHE A 355 -16.60 6.74 -19.33
CA PHE A 355 -16.37 7.80 -20.30
C PHE A 355 -16.43 7.25 -21.73
N PRO A 356 -16.80 8.07 -22.73
CA PRO A 356 -16.92 7.60 -24.10
C PRO A 356 -15.54 7.33 -24.70
N VAL A 357 -15.39 6.20 -25.41
CA VAL A 357 -14.20 5.84 -26.18
C VAL A 357 -14.59 5.34 -27.58
N ARG A 358 -13.63 5.37 -28.51
CA ARG A 358 -13.82 4.82 -29.86
C ARG A 358 -12.78 3.73 -30.11
N LEU A 359 -13.25 2.56 -30.53
CA LEU A 359 -12.41 1.38 -30.80
C LEU A 359 -12.23 1.20 -32.31
N PRO A 360 -11.09 0.65 -32.78
CA PRO A 360 -10.93 0.27 -34.18
C PRO A 360 -11.95 -0.81 -34.58
N SER A 361 -12.60 -0.67 -35.75
CA SER A 361 -13.59 -1.64 -36.25
C SER A 361 -13.00 -2.84 -37.00
N GLY A 362 -11.69 -2.83 -37.29
CA GLY A 362 -11.01 -3.81 -38.14
C GLY A 362 -10.98 -3.45 -39.64
N THR A 363 -11.81 -2.50 -40.07
CA THR A 363 -11.75 -1.83 -41.38
C THR A 363 -10.90 -0.57 -41.27
N GLU A 364 -9.99 -0.34 -42.23
CA GLU A 364 -9.03 0.76 -42.17
C GLU A 364 -9.75 2.12 -42.11
N GLY A 365 -9.55 2.86 -41.01
CA GLY A 365 -10.15 4.18 -40.77
C GLY A 365 -11.52 4.19 -40.07
N GLU A 366 -12.18 3.04 -39.89
CA GLU A 366 -13.48 2.99 -39.20
C GLU A 366 -13.31 2.74 -37.68
N THR A 367 -14.17 3.41 -36.90
CA THR A 367 -14.16 3.29 -35.43
C THR A 367 -15.58 3.11 -34.88
N ARG A 368 -15.70 2.28 -33.84
CA ARG A 368 -16.96 1.93 -33.18
C ARG A 368 -17.04 2.58 -31.79
N PRO A 369 -18.21 3.08 -31.37
CA PRO A 369 -18.38 3.60 -30.02
C PRO A 369 -18.31 2.47 -28.98
N ALA A 370 -17.68 2.76 -27.85
CA ALA A 370 -17.68 1.94 -26.65
C ALA A 370 -17.60 2.83 -25.41
N THR A 371 -17.73 2.22 -24.24
CA THR A 371 -17.62 2.88 -22.95
C THR A 371 -16.30 2.49 -22.31
N GLY A 372 -15.38 3.45 -22.19
CA GLY A 372 -14.19 3.29 -21.36
C GLY A 372 -14.59 3.30 -19.89
N PHE A 373 -13.85 2.55 -19.07
CA PHE A 373 -14.06 2.54 -17.63
C PHE A 373 -12.75 2.55 -16.86
N ALA A 374 -12.80 3.08 -15.65
CA ALA A 374 -11.77 2.93 -14.63
C ALA A 374 -12.42 2.77 -13.24
N ALA A 375 -11.81 1.99 -12.35
CA ALA A 375 -12.25 1.88 -10.97
C ALA A 375 -11.10 1.45 -10.06
N PHE A 376 -11.17 1.87 -8.80
CA PHE A 376 -10.18 1.53 -7.79
C PHE A 376 -10.79 0.69 -6.67
N ALA A 377 -10.08 -0.37 -6.28
CA ALA A 377 -10.42 -1.24 -5.17
C ALA A 377 -9.36 -1.13 -4.09
N SER A 378 -9.63 -0.37 -3.02
CA SER A 378 -8.67 -0.05 -1.94
C SER A 378 -8.19 -1.29 -1.18
N ASP A 379 -9.06 -2.26 -0.92
CA ASP A 379 -8.72 -3.43 -0.11
C ASP A 379 -8.36 -4.66 -0.95
N TYR A 380 -7.82 -4.47 -2.16
CA TYR A 380 -7.50 -5.59 -3.03
C TYR A 380 -6.17 -6.27 -2.63
N ALA A 381 -6.25 -7.58 -2.39
CA ALA A 381 -5.11 -8.48 -2.15
C ALA A 381 -4.13 -7.99 -1.04
N SER A 382 -4.60 -7.19 -0.09
CA SER A 382 -3.77 -6.61 0.98
C SER A 382 -2.47 -5.96 0.47
N GLY A 383 -2.51 -5.37 -0.73
CA GLY A 383 -1.37 -4.70 -1.34
C GLY A 383 -0.34 -5.63 -2.02
N ALA A 384 -0.63 -6.93 -2.13
CA ALA A 384 0.22 -7.88 -2.84
C ALA A 384 0.19 -7.62 -4.37
N PRO A 385 1.32 -7.77 -5.08
CA PRO A 385 1.45 -7.41 -6.49
C PRO A 385 0.81 -8.47 -7.40
N VAL A 386 -0.52 -8.50 -7.46
CA VAL A 386 -1.27 -9.36 -8.38
C VAL A 386 -1.21 -8.77 -9.79
N LEU A 387 -0.47 -9.41 -10.69
CA LEU A 387 -0.16 -8.86 -12.03
C LEU A 387 -1.20 -9.20 -13.09
N GLN A 388 -2.08 -10.18 -12.83
CA GLN A 388 -3.15 -10.60 -13.74
C GLN A 388 -4.41 -10.94 -12.95
N PRO A 389 -5.06 -9.95 -12.31
CA PRO A 389 -6.29 -10.18 -11.56
C PRO A 389 -7.39 -10.72 -12.47
N ARG A 390 -8.25 -11.58 -11.93
CA ARG A 390 -9.44 -12.08 -12.63
C ARG A 390 -10.59 -11.12 -12.39
N CYS A 391 -11.14 -10.60 -13.47
CA CYS A 391 -12.40 -9.86 -13.48
C CYS A 391 -13.48 -10.72 -14.15
N GLU A 392 -14.71 -10.62 -13.67
CA GLU A 392 -15.86 -11.34 -14.21
C GLU A 392 -16.97 -10.32 -14.48
N ILE A 393 -17.55 -10.39 -15.68
CA ILE A 393 -18.74 -9.62 -16.05
C ILE A 393 -19.93 -10.56 -15.97
N LYS A 394 -20.92 -10.20 -15.17
CA LYS A 394 -22.22 -10.87 -15.11
C LYS A 394 -23.20 -10.16 -16.01
N LEU A 395 -23.92 -10.92 -16.82
CA LEU A 395 -25.01 -10.43 -17.65
C LEU A 395 -26.36 -10.76 -17.00
N ARG A 396 -27.38 -9.95 -17.29
CA ARG A 396 -28.77 -10.15 -16.80
C ARG A 396 -29.39 -11.47 -17.25
N SER A 397 -28.86 -12.09 -18.29
CA SER A 397 -29.23 -13.45 -18.72
C SER A 397 -28.71 -14.56 -17.81
N GLY A 398 -27.86 -14.23 -16.81
CA GLY A 398 -27.13 -15.19 -15.99
C GLY A 398 -25.81 -15.67 -16.61
N THR A 399 -25.50 -15.25 -17.84
CA THR A 399 -24.21 -15.57 -18.48
C THR A 399 -23.08 -14.82 -17.80
N THR A 400 -21.93 -15.48 -17.63
CA THR A 400 -20.71 -14.87 -17.08
C THR A 400 -19.60 -14.86 -18.10
N LEU A 401 -18.85 -13.76 -18.13
CA LEU A 401 -17.72 -13.55 -19.02
C LEU A 401 -16.48 -13.27 -18.18
N THR A 402 -15.38 -13.95 -18.45
CA THR A 402 -14.13 -13.75 -17.69
C THR A 402 -13.17 -12.85 -18.48
N LEU A 403 -12.65 -11.83 -17.81
CA LEU A 403 -11.62 -10.93 -18.31
C LEU A 403 -10.32 -11.12 -17.53
N ARG A 404 -9.20 -11.11 -18.24
CA ARG A 404 -7.85 -11.19 -17.68
C ARG A 404 -6.89 -10.37 -18.50
N PRO A 405 -6.18 -9.43 -17.87
CA PRO A 405 -5.29 -8.54 -18.58
C PRO A 405 -3.98 -9.27 -18.95
N PRO A 406 -3.16 -8.71 -19.86
CA PRO A 406 -1.76 -9.07 -19.94
C PRO A 406 -1.04 -8.80 -18.61
N VAL A 407 0.13 -9.41 -18.42
CA VAL A 407 0.95 -9.21 -17.21
C VAL A 407 1.21 -7.71 -17.00
N GLN A 408 0.77 -7.21 -15.85
CA GLN A 408 0.92 -5.80 -15.47
C GLN A 408 2.27 -5.54 -14.78
N PRO A 409 2.75 -4.29 -14.77
CA PRO A 409 3.97 -3.91 -14.05
C PRO A 409 3.81 -4.05 -12.54
N ALA A 410 4.95 -4.18 -11.85
CA ALA A 410 5.03 -4.26 -10.39
C ALA A 410 5.86 -3.11 -9.79
N ASP A 411 6.58 -2.37 -10.62
CA ASP A 411 7.40 -1.24 -10.21
C ASP A 411 6.58 0.05 -10.14
N ALA A 412 6.79 0.84 -9.09
CA ALA A 412 5.98 2.03 -8.82
C ALA A 412 6.03 3.08 -9.94
N ALA A 413 7.17 3.24 -10.64
CA ALA A 413 7.30 4.21 -11.71
C ALA A 413 6.43 3.86 -12.93
N THR A 414 6.43 2.60 -13.36
CA THR A 414 5.60 2.13 -14.48
C THR A 414 4.13 2.02 -14.07
N ILE A 415 3.83 1.63 -12.82
CA ILE A 415 2.46 1.67 -12.28
C ILE A 415 1.90 3.09 -12.35
N ARG A 416 2.65 4.09 -11.86
CA ARG A 416 2.29 5.51 -11.94
C ARG A 416 2.03 5.95 -13.38
N ALA A 417 2.93 5.64 -14.30
CA ALA A 417 2.77 5.98 -15.72
C ALA A 417 1.49 5.39 -16.32
N ARG A 418 1.18 4.12 -16.03
CA ARG A 418 -0.05 3.46 -16.49
C ARG A 418 -1.31 3.98 -15.80
N ALA A 419 -1.24 4.33 -14.52
CA ALA A 419 -2.38 4.89 -13.80
C ALA A 419 -2.80 6.25 -14.38
N LEU A 420 -1.84 7.07 -14.80
CA LEU A 420 -2.10 8.36 -15.45
C LEU A 420 -2.81 8.23 -16.81
N THR A 421 -2.76 7.06 -17.46
CA THR A 421 -3.45 6.81 -18.73
C THR A 421 -4.81 6.14 -18.55
N ALA A 422 -5.24 5.86 -17.31
CA ALA A 422 -6.47 5.12 -17.03
C ALA A 422 -7.73 5.87 -17.46
N ILE A 423 -7.72 7.20 -17.36
CA ILE A 423 -8.84 8.07 -17.74
C ILE A 423 -8.28 9.17 -18.64
N PRO A 424 -8.80 9.37 -19.87
CA PRO A 424 -8.37 10.44 -20.74
C PRO A 424 -8.55 11.81 -20.08
N PRO A 425 -7.57 12.74 -20.19
CA PRO A 425 -7.58 14.00 -19.45
C PRO A 425 -8.83 14.87 -19.66
N GLN A 426 -9.46 14.80 -20.83
CA GLN A 426 -10.69 15.54 -21.14
C GLN A 426 -11.92 15.08 -20.37
N TYR A 427 -11.89 13.86 -19.80
CA TYR A 427 -12.99 13.31 -19.00
C TYR A 427 -12.71 13.35 -17.49
N LEU A 428 -11.52 13.76 -17.08
CA LEU A 428 -11.16 13.80 -15.67
C LEU A 428 -11.99 14.85 -14.91
N THR A 429 -12.44 14.42 -13.72
CA THR A 429 -13.12 15.26 -12.73
C THR A 429 -12.40 15.14 -11.39
N ALA A 430 -12.60 16.10 -10.50
CA ALA A 430 -12.02 16.06 -9.15
C ALA A 430 -12.43 14.78 -8.38
N ALA A 431 -13.69 14.36 -8.52
CA ALA A 431 -14.19 13.14 -7.88
C ALA A 431 -13.54 11.87 -8.45
N MET A 432 -13.34 11.80 -9.78
CA MET A 432 -12.60 10.68 -10.40
C MET A 432 -11.15 10.64 -9.92
N ILE A 433 -10.49 11.79 -9.82
CA ILE A 433 -9.13 11.88 -9.30
C ILE A 433 -9.11 11.36 -7.86
N GLU A 434 -9.94 11.90 -6.98
CA GLU A 434 -9.97 11.58 -5.55
C GLU A 434 -10.27 10.10 -5.28
N THR A 435 -11.26 9.53 -5.96
CA THR A 435 -11.73 8.17 -5.68
C THR A 435 -10.98 7.08 -6.44
N THR A 436 -10.36 7.41 -7.58
CA THR A 436 -9.79 6.42 -8.51
C THR A 436 -8.29 6.53 -8.69
N LEU A 437 -7.75 7.74 -8.95
CA LEU A 437 -6.33 7.91 -9.31
C LEU A 437 -5.45 8.27 -8.11
N ALA A 438 -5.89 9.18 -7.25
CA ALA A 438 -5.10 9.71 -6.16
C ALA A 438 -4.56 8.63 -5.20
N PRO A 439 -5.35 7.60 -4.79
CA PRO A 439 -4.85 6.58 -3.86
C PRO A 439 -3.67 5.78 -4.44
N ILE A 440 -3.77 5.33 -5.69
CA ILE A 440 -2.71 4.55 -6.35
C ILE A 440 -1.49 5.42 -6.64
N LEU A 441 -1.68 6.67 -7.07
CA LEU A 441 -0.59 7.60 -7.36
C LEU A 441 0.17 8.00 -6.09
N ALA A 442 -0.53 8.30 -5.00
CA ALA A 442 0.07 8.62 -3.71
C ALA A 442 0.93 7.46 -3.20
N ALA A 443 0.42 6.22 -3.25
CA ALA A 443 1.20 5.05 -2.87
C ALA A 443 2.42 4.82 -3.78
N CYS A 444 2.33 5.13 -5.08
CA CYS A 444 3.50 5.08 -5.96
C CYS A 444 4.57 6.10 -5.56
N GLN A 445 4.17 7.32 -5.22
CA GLN A 445 5.14 8.34 -4.80
C GLN A 445 5.79 8.02 -3.46
N GLU A 446 5.02 7.46 -2.53
CA GLU A 446 5.56 6.95 -1.27
C GLU A 446 6.56 5.81 -1.51
N ASP A 447 6.20 4.80 -2.33
CA ASP A 447 7.08 3.70 -2.72
C ASP A 447 8.41 4.22 -3.33
N LEU A 448 8.31 5.23 -4.19
CA LEU A 448 9.46 5.82 -4.89
C LEU A 448 10.35 6.65 -3.94
N ARG A 449 9.77 7.26 -2.91
CA ARG A 449 10.48 8.01 -1.88
C ARG A 449 11.19 7.07 -0.91
N GLU A 450 10.50 6.06 -0.39
CA GLU A 450 11.05 5.08 0.57
C GLU A 450 12.17 4.23 -0.04
N ASN A 451 11.99 3.78 -1.29
CA ASN A 451 12.95 2.90 -1.96
C ASN A 451 13.97 3.69 -2.79
N ARG A 452 14.35 4.90 -2.36
CA ARG A 452 15.29 5.74 -3.10
C ARG A 452 16.68 5.10 -3.07
N ALA A 453 17.23 4.85 -4.25
CA ALA A 453 18.62 4.43 -4.39
C ALA A 453 19.56 5.64 -4.39
N ASP A 454 20.77 5.46 -3.87
CA ASP A 454 21.80 6.48 -3.94
C ASP A 454 22.17 6.77 -5.40
N PRO A 455 22.29 8.06 -5.79
CA PRO A 455 22.68 8.42 -7.13
C PRO A 455 24.15 8.12 -7.38
N VAL A 456 24.50 7.88 -8.65
CA VAL A 456 25.90 7.83 -9.08
C VAL A 456 26.38 9.26 -9.27
N VAL A 457 27.54 9.59 -8.69
CA VAL A 457 28.12 10.92 -8.78
C VAL A 457 29.37 10.87 -9.63
N THR A 458 29.38 11.63 -10.72
CA THR A 458 30.54 11.86 -11.58
C THR A 458 30.98 13.31 -11.48
N THR A 459 32.28 13.56 -11.37
CA THR A 459 32.83 14.92 -11.21
C THR A 459 33.76 15.26 -12.38
N PHE A 460 33.71 16.53 -12.81
CA PHE A 460 34.50 17.07 -13.90
C PHE A 460 35.25 18.30 -13.38
N GLY A 461 36.58 18.23 -13.33
CA GLY A 461 37.42 19.28 -12.75
C GLY A 461 37.32 19.39 -11.23
N ARG A 462 37.88 20.47 -10.68
CA ARG A 462 37.90 20.74 -9.23
C ARG A 462 36.99 21.91 -8.90
N ALA A 463 35.88 21.63 -8.21
CA ALA A 463 34.95 22.67 -7.76
C ALA A 463 35.61 23.65 -6.75
N PRO A 464 35.06 24.87 -6.60
CA PRO A 464 35.50 25.80 -5.56
C PRO A 464 35.49 25.16 -4.18
N ALA A 465 36.50 25.46 -3.36
CA ALA A 465 36.65 24.87 -2.02
C ALA A 465 35.53 25.29 -1.05
N ARG A 466 35.01 26.52 -1.21
CA ARG A 466 33.93 27.09 -0.42
C ARG A 466 32.96 27.84 -1.35
N PRO A 467 32.12 27.12 -2.12
CA PRO A 467 31.17 27.78 -3.01
C PRO A 467 30.18 28.58 -2.17
N ARG A 468 29.86 29.81 -2.59
CA ARG A 468 28.80 30.63 -1.99
C ARG A 468 27.41 30.13 -2.41
N ALA A 469 27.30 29.62 -3.63
CA ALA A 469 26.05 29.10 -4.19
C ALA A 469 26.26 27.75 -4.88
N SER A 470 25.23 26.91 -4.83
CA SER A 470 25.13 25.70 -5.66
C SER A 470 23.99 25.87 -6.64
N VAL A 471 24.30 25.77 -7.92
CA VAL A 471 23.30 25.79 -8.99
C VAL A 471 22.95 24.35 -9.32
N VAL A 472 21.70 23.97 -9.05
CA VAL A 472 21.18 22.62 -9.24
C VAL A 472 20.25 22.62 -10.44
N ILE A 473 20.56 21.76 -11.42
CA ILE A 473 19.88 21.73 -12.71
C ILE A 473 19.39 20.31 -13.02
N PRO A 474 18.08 20.02 -12.91
CA PRO A 474 17.54 18.73 -13.30
C PRO A 474 17.52 18.56 -14.83
N LEU A 475 17.79 17.34 -15.28
CA LEU A 475 17.91 16.94 -16.68
C LEU A 475 17.00 15.75 -16.97
N TYR A 476 16.13 15.90 -17.98
CA TYR A 476 15.29 14.82 -18.49
C TYR A 476 15.18 14.89 -20.02
N ARG A 477 15.83 13.94 -20.71
CA ARG A 477 15.73 13.68 -22.17
C ARG A 477 16.04 14.82 -23.15
N VAL A 478 16.24 16.05 -22.69
CA VAL A 478 16.59 17.22 -23.50
C VAL A 478 17.87 17.84 -22.95
N TYR A 479 18.96 17.77 -23.72
CA TYR A 479 20.31 18.16 -23.28
C TYR A 479 20.98 19.19 -24.20
N ASP A 480 20.32 19.57 -25.29
CA ASP A 480 20.90 20.45 -26.32
C ASP A 480 21.29 21.83 -25.77
N PHE A 481 20.53 22.31 -24.77
CA PHE A 481 20.76 23.60 -24.13
C PHE A 481 22.00 23.65 -23.24
N LEU A 482 22.54 22.49 -22.82
CA LEU A 482 23.71 22.44 -21.93
C LEU A 482 24.91 23.17 -22.54
N ARG A 483 25.08 23.11 -23.86
CA ARG A 483 26.21 23.78 -24.54
C ARG A 483 26.16 25.30 -24.35
N VAL A 484 24.97 25.89 -24.50
CA VAL A 484 24.76 27.33 -24.37
C VAL A 484 24.78 27.74 -22.90
N GLN A 485 24.16 26.94 -22.03
CA GLN A 485 24.08 27.21 -20.61
C GLN A 485 25.46 27.17 -19.93
N VAL A 486 26.27 26.14 -20.22
CA VAL A 486 27.64 26.06 -19.68
C VAL A 486 28.51 27.19 -20.22
N ALA A 487 28.38 27.56 -21.50
CA ALA A 487 29.11 28.69 -22.06
C ALA A 487 28.77 30.02 -21.36
N ALA A 488 27.47 30.25 -21.10
CA ALA A 488 27.00 31.45 -20.39
C ALA A 488 27.52 31.50 -18.94
N PHE A 489 27.51 30.37 -18.22
CA PHE A 489 28.03 30.30 -16.86
C PHE A 489 29.55 30.42 -16.79
N ALA A 490 30.27 29.82 -17.73
CA ALA A 490 31.73 29.95 -17.83
C ALA A 490 32.18 31.38 -18.17
N GLY A 491 31.33 32.15 -18.87
CA GLY A 491 31.56 33.55 -19.19
C GLY A 491 31.32 34.53 -18.04
N ASP A 492 30.76 34.08 -16.91
CA ASP A 492 30.49 34.91 -15.73
C ASP A 492 31.60 34.73 -14.68
N PRO A 493 32.49 35.73 -14.48
CA PRO A 493 33.62 35.61 -13.55
C PRO A 493 33.17 35.32 -12.11
N TRP A 494 32.06 35.92 -11.67
CA TRP A 494 31.57 35.68 -10.32
C TRP A 494 31.14 34.23 -10.15
N PHE A 495 30.44 33.68 -11.16
CA PHE A 495 29.98 32.29 -11.16
C PHE A 495 31.16 31.32 -11.06
N VAL A 496 32.16 31.49 -11.93
CA VAL A 496 33.35 30.61 -11.99
C VAL A 496 34.08 30.56 -10.64
N GLU A 497 34.19 31.68 -9.94
CA GLU A 497 34.90 31.78 -8.67
C GLU A 497 34.07 31.30 -7.47
N ASN A 498 32.75 31.53 -7.48
CA ASN A 498 31.92 31.46 -6.28
C ASN A 498 30.82 30.40 -6.33
N ALA A 499 30.50 29.82 -7.49
CA ALA A 499 29.42 28.87 -7.64
C ALA A 499 29.93 27.46 -7.96
N GLU A 500 29.18 26.45 -7.52
CA GLU A 500 29.31 25.10 -8.06
C GLU A 500 28.09 24.74 -8.92
N LEU A 501 28.32 23.93 -9.96
CA LEU A 501 27.30 23.52 -10.92
C LEU A 501 27.03 22.02 -10.81
N VAL A 502 25.79 21.68 -10.46
CA VAL A 502 25.33 20.31 -10.23
C VAL A 502 24.20 20.00 -11.20
N TYR A 503 24.49 19.16 -12.19
CA TYR A 503 23.49 18.57 -13.07
C TYR A 503 22.93 17.29 -12.45
N VAL A 504 21.61 17.14 -12.45
CA VAL A 504 20.93 15.94 -11.92
C VAL A 504 20.19 15.24 -13.04
N LEU A 505 20.58 14.02 -13.37
CA LEU A 505 19.98 13.23 -14.44
C LEU A 505 19.02 12.19 -13.86
N ASP A 506 17.74 12.25 -14.21
CA ASP A 506 16.73 11.27 -13.77
C ASP A 506 16.34 10.24 -14.85
N SER A 507 17.02 10.29 -15.99
CA SER A 507 16.96 9.30 -17.08
C SER A 507 18.28 8.50 -17.12
N PRO A 508 18.44 7.49 -16.24
CA PRO A 508 19.68 6.72 -16.11
C PRO A 508 20.14 6.09 -17.43
N GLU A 509 19.22 5.79 -18.34
CA GLU A 509 19.53 5.27 -19.67
C GLU A 509 20.44 6.20 -20.50
N HIS A 510 20.50 7.49 -20.18
CA HIS A 510 21.32 8.50 -20.88
C HIS A 510 22.58 8.91 -20.09
N GLU A 511 22.91 8.23 -18.99
CA GLU A 511 24.04 8.61 -18.11
C GLU A 511 25.37 8.73 -18.86
N ALA A 512 25.71 7.73 -19.67
CA ALA A 512 26.97 7.71 -20.41
C ALA A 512 27.08 8.84 -21.44
N GLU A 513 26.00 9.14 -22.15
CA GLU A 513 25.94 10.21 -23.14
C GLU A 513 26.10 11.59 -22.48
N VAL A 514 25.35 11.84 -21.41
CA VAL A 514 25.40 13.11 -20.68
C VAL A 514 26.76 13.29 -20.00
N ALA A 515 27.33 12.24 -19.41
CA ALA A 515 28.67 12.30 -18.83
C ALA A 515 29.75 12.63 -19.88
N HIS A 516 29.66 12.05 -21.08
CA HIS A 516 30.57 12.36 -22.18
C HIS A 516 30.44 13.82 -22.62
N LEU A 517 29.20 14.32 -22.78
CA LEU A 517 28.93 15.71 -23.14
C LEU A 517 29.51 16.69 -22.10
N LEU A 518 29.25 16.45 -20.81
CA LEU A 518 29.76 17.30 -19.72
C LEU A 518 31.28 17.26 -19.63
N GLY A 519 31.91 16.11 -19.86
CA GLY A 519 33.37 16.00 -19.94
C GLY A 519 33.96 16.85 -21.07
N GLY A 520 33.36 16.80 -22.26
CA GLY A 520 33.76 17.64 -23.40
C GLY A 520 33.57 19.14 -23.11
N LEU A 521 32.45 19.52 -22.50
CA LEU A 521 32.18 20.91 -22.11
C LEU A 521 33.15 21.41 -21.04
N HIS A 522 33.52 20.57 -20.07
CA HIS A 522 34.54 20.90 -19.09
C HIS A 522 35.89 21.18 -19.75
N LEU A 523 36.31 20.34 -20.71
CA LEU A 523 37.56 20.57 -21.45
C LEU A 523 37.53 21.86 -22.29
N ALA A 524 36.37 22.20 -22.86
CA ALA A 524 36.22 23.39 -23.70
C ALA A 524 36.21 24.70 -22.90
N TYR A 525 35.54 24.72 -21.75
CA TYR A 525 35.28 25.95 -21.00
C TYR A 525 36.00 26.03 -19.64
N GLY A 526 36.62 24.94 -19.17
CA GLY A 526 37.29 24.87 -17.87
C GLY A 526 36.36 24.92 -16.66
N LEU A 527 35.04 25.02 -16.85
CA LEU A 527 34.07 25.12 -15.76
C LEU A 527 33.93 23.78 -15.03
N PRO A 528 34.18 23.70 -13.70
CA PRO A 528 33.97 22.48 -12.94
C PRO A 528 32.49 22.14 -12.81
N MET A 529 32.15 20.86 -12.93
CA MET A 529 30.77 20.37 -12.92
C MET A 529 30.64 19.04 -12.18
N GLN A 530 29.43 18.78 -11.67
CA GLN A 530 29.06 17.49 -11.09
C GLN A 530 27.81 16.95 -11.80
N LEU A 531 27.82 15.66 -12.14
CA LEU A 531 26.66 14.93 -12.62
C LEU A 531 26.18 13.97 -11.51
N VAL A 532 24.93 14.11 -11.11
CA VAL A 532 24.23 13.27 -10.15
C VAL A 532 23.20 12.43 -10.92
N ALA A 533 23.54 11.20 -11.27
CA ALA A 533 22.68 10.30 -12.03
C ALA A 533 21.81 9.44 -11.09
N MET A 534 20.51 9.66 -11.12
CA MET A 534 19.54 8.87 -10.36
C MET A 534 19.30 7.51 -11.03
N LYS A 535 18.94 6.49 -10.25
CA LYS A 535 18.67 5.13 -10.77
C LYS A 535 17.32 4.97 -11.50
N ARG A 536 16.47 6.00 -11.50
CA ARG A 536 15.14 6.01 -12.12
C ARG A 536 14.59 7.43 -12.20
N ASN A 537 13.56 7.62 -13.01
CA ASN A 537 12.80 8.86 -13.10
C ASN A 537 11.95 9.08 -11.82
N GLY A 538 12.44 9.96 -10.96
CA GLY A 538 11.74 10.43 -9.76
C GLY A 538 10.89 11.68 -9.98
N GLY A 539 11.02 12.36 -11.13
CA GLY A 539 10.41 13.65 -11.40
C GLY A 539 11.23 14.82 -10.86
N PHE A 540 10.78 16.03 -11.20
CA PHE A 540 11.45 17.31 -10.91
C PHE A 540 11.78 17.48 -9.42
N SER A 541 10.81 17.30 -8.52
CA SER A 541 11.02 17.44 -7.07
C SER A 541 12.14 16.54 -6.57
N ALA A 542 12.11 15.26 -6.96
CA ALA A 542 13.09 14.26 -6.51
C ALA A 542 14.49 14.56 -7.07
N ALA A 543 14.58 15.02 -8.32
CA ALA A 543 15.84 15.43 -8.95
C ALA A 543 16.44 16.67 -8.29
N CYS A 544 15.65 17.74 -8.11
CA CYS A 544 16.08 18.95 -7.40
C CYS A 544 16.54 18.62 -5.97
N ASN A 545 15.78 17.81 -5.23
CA ASN A 545 16.17 17.38 -3.89
C ASN A 545 17.45 16.53 -3.91
N ALA A 546 17.66 15.69 -4.92
CA ALA A 546 18.89 14.91 -5.07
C ALA A 546 20.12 15.79 -5.30
N GLY A 547 20.02 16.81 -6.15
CA GLY A 547 21.08 17.79 -6.33
C GLY A 547 21.32 18.62 -5.08
N ALA A 548 20.25 19.07 -4.40
CA ALA A 548 20.34 19.84 -3.16
C ALA A 548 21.07 19.10 -2.04
N ARG A 549 20.96 17.76 -1.97
CA ARG A 549 21.71 16.94 -1.01
C ARG A 549 23.21 16.88 -1.30
N GLN A 550 23.62 17.07 -2.56
CA GLN A 550 25.02 17.11 -2.97
C GLN A 550 25.64 18.51 -2.90
N ALA A 551 24.80 19.55 -2.85
CA ALA A 551 25.18 20.95 -2.79
C ALA A 551 25.89 21.32 -1.48
N ARG A 552 27.00 22.07 -1.60
CA ARG A 552 27.82 22.56 -0.48
C ARG A 552 27.64 24.05 -0.23
N GLY A 553 27.15 24.80 -1.22
CA GLY A 553 26.94 26.25 -1.12
C GLY A 553 25.94 26.68 -0.04
N GLU A 554 26.10 27.89 0.48
CA GLU A 554 25.18 28.46 1.48
C GLU A 554 23.81 28.81 0.87
N VAL A 555 23.79 29.10 -0.43
CA VAL A 555 22.59 29.36 -1.22
C VAL A 555 22.41 28.27 -2.28
N LEU A 556 21.16 27.90 -2.54
CA LEU A 556 20.76 27.04 -3.64
C LEU A 556 20.07 27.91 -4.71
N ALA A 557 20.47 27.71 -5.97
CA ALA A 557 19.72 28.18 -7.12
C ALA A 557 19.20 26.96 -7.87
N MET A 558 17.89 26.75 -7.85
CA MET A 558 17.24 25.71 -8.66
C MET A 558 16.95 26.33 -10.01
N VAL A 559 17.51 25.77 -11.08
CA VAL A 559 17.45 26.37 -12.43
C VAL A 559 17.15 25.28 -13.44
N ASN A 560 16.23 25.53 -14.38
CA ASN A 560 15.97 24.58 -15.46
C ASN A 560 17.14 24.51 -16.46
N SER A 561 17.23 23.40 -17.19
CA SER A 561 18.30 23.15 -18.16
C SER A 561 18.24 24.03 -19.42
N ASP A 562 17.09 24.63 -19.69
CA ASP A 562 16.78 25.53 -20.80
C ASP A 562 16.67 27.00 -20.36
N VAL A 563 17.18 27.33 -19.17
CA VAL A 563 17.27 28.70 -18.64
C VAL A 563 18.68 29.25 -18.80
N ILE A 564 18.79 30.38 -19.52
CA ILE A 564 20.05 31.03 -19.88
C ILE A 564 20.04 32.48 -19.37
N PRO A 565 21.05 32.94 -18.61
CA PRO A 565 21.10 34.32 -18.16
C PRO A 565 21.29 35.30 -19.33
N ALA A 566 20.60 36.44 -19.29
CA ALA A 566 20.76 37.49 -20.30
C ALA A 566 22.10 38.24 -20.19
N GLY A 567 22.76 38.14 -19.04
CA GLY A 567 24.07 38.75 -18.78
C GLY A 567 24.70 38.24 -17.49
N ASN A 568 25.97 38.60 -17.32
CA ASN A 568 26.78 38.24 -16.15
C ASN A 568 26.27 38.92 -14.87
N GLY A 569 26.60 38.36 -13.71
CA GLY A 569 26.23 38.92 -12.41
C GLY A 569 24.79 38.63 -11.98
N TRP A 570 24.07 37.77 -12.72
CA TRP A 570 22.68 37.40 -12.43
C TRP A 570 22.53 36.73 -11.06
N LEU A 571 23.39 35.76 -10.73
CA LEU A 571 23.32 34.99 -9.50
C LEU A 571 23.66 35.81 -8.25
N PRO A 572 24.76 36.60 -8.19
CA PRO A 572 25.02 37.44 -7.02
C PRO A 572 23.95 38.50 -6.81
N ALA A 573 23.35 39.04 -7.89
CA ALA A 573 22.24 39.98 -7.79
C ALA A 573 21.02 39.35 -7.09
N LEU A 574 20.63 38.13 -7.48
CA LEU A 574 19.54 37.39 -6.82
C LEU A 574 19.88 37.02 -5.37
N ILE A 575 21.11 36.56 -5.11
CA ILE A 575 21.59 36.23 -3.75
C ILE A 575 21.53 37.46 -2.84
N GLY A 576 21.89 38.64 -3.36
CA GLY A 576 21.89 39.89 -2.60
C GLY A 576 20.49 40.32 -2.12
N LYS A 577 19.42 39.78 -2.69
CA LYS A 577 18.03 40.04 -2.28
C LYS A 577 17.55 39.11 -1.16
N LEU A 578 18.28 38.02 -0.88
CA LEU A 578 17.98 37.19 0.29
C LEU A 578 18.33 37.95 1.57
N ASP A 579 17.35 38.15 2.44
CA ASP A 579 17.54 38.83 3.72
C ASP A 579 16.74 38.13 4.81
N ARG A 580 17.45 37.45 5.72
CA ARG A 580 16.82 36.80 6.87
C ARG A 580 16.14 37.78 7.83
N ARG A 581 16.68 39.01 8.00
CA ARG A 581 16.12 40.00 8.92
C ARG A 581 14.85 40.62 8.36
N GLY A 582 14.88 40.98 7.08
CA GLY A 582 13.71 41.37 6.28
C GLY A 582 12.79 40.21 5.92
N ARG A 583 13.09 39.00 6.38
CA ARG A 583 12.33 37.75 6.14
C ARG A 583 12.12 37.43 4.66
N VAL A 584 13.06 37.73 3.77
CA VAL A 584 13.03 37.28 2.37
C VAL A 584 13.65 35.88 2.28
N GLY A 585 12.80 34.88 2.08
CA GLY A 585 13.21 33.47 2.05
C GLY A 585 13.57 32.96 0.66
N ALA A 586 12.93 33.48 -0.39
CA ALA A 586 13.19 33.09 -1.77
C ALA A 586 13.08 34.27 -2.74
N VAL A 587 13.81 34.17 -3.85
CA VAL A 587 13.87 35.22 -4.89
C VAL A 587 13.76 34.56 -6.27
N GLY A 588 12.94 35.15 -7.14
CA GLY A 588 12.80 34.73 -8.54
C GLY A 588 13.11 35.88 -9.51
N PRO A 589 13.77 35.60 -10.64
CA PRO A 589 14.12 36.61 -11.64
C PRO A 589 12.95 36.88 -12.61
N LYS A 590 13.17 37.82 -13.53
CA LYS A 590 12.37 37.95 -14.75
C LYS A 590 12.74 36.86 -15.73
N LEU A 591 11.73 36.14 -16.21
CA LEU A 591 11.91 35.18 -17.31
C LEU A 591 11.31 35.71 -18.60
N LEU A 592 12.10 35.63 -19.66
CA LEU A 592 11.74 36.02 -21.00
C LEU A 592 11.63 34.77 -21.89
N TYR A 593 10.69 34.81 -22.83
CA TYR A 593 10.71 33.94 -24.00
C TYR A 593 11.86 34.32 -24.94
N ASP A 594 12.15 33.44 -25.91
CA ASP A 594 13.16 33.64 -26.95
C ASP A 594 12.91 34.90 -27.80
N ASP A 595 11.64 35.27 -27.99
CA ASP A 595 11.22 36.51 -28.66
C ASP A 595 11.31 37.78 -27.77
N GLY A 596 11.79 37.66 -26.53
CA GLY A 596 11.90 38.76 -25.57
C GLY A 596 10.59 39.18 -24.90
N SER A 597 9.48 38.47 -25.14
CA SER A 597 8.24 38.65 -24.38
C SER A 597 8.35 38.03 -22.99
N LEU A 598 7.57 38.54 -22.03
CA LEU A 598 7.55 38.09 -20.64
C LEU A 598 6.92 36.71 -20.53
N GLN A 599 7.63 35.81 -19.88
CA GLN A 599 7.11 34.52 -19.45
C GLN A 599 6.77 34.53 -17.95
N HIS A 600 7.58 35.21 -17.14
CA HIS A 600 7.39 35.25 -15.69
C HIS A 600 7.84 36.59 -15.09
N ALA A 601 6.96 37.18 -14.28
CA ALA A 601 7.26 38.32 -13.43
C ALA A 601 6.76 38.08 -11.99
N GLY A 602 6.84 36.84 -11.49
CA GLY A 602 6.16 36.37 -10.28
C GLY A 602 4.89 35.55 -10.57
N LEU A 603 4.52 34.70 -9.62
CA LEU A 603 3.30 33.88 -9.64
C LEU A 603 2.18 34.51 -8.80
N PHE A 604 0.95 34.26 -9.23
CA PHE A 604 -0.26 34.42 -8.41
C PHE A 604 -1.20 33.23 -8.63
N PHE A 605 -2.13 33.05 -7.70
CA PHE A 605 -3.07 31.94 -7.73
C PHE A 605 -4.46 32.45 -8.10
N LYS A 606 -5.18 31.68 -8.93
CA LYS A 606 -6.58 31.97 -9.25
C LYS A 606 -7.36 30.67 -9.35
N ARG A 607 -8.61 30.68 -8.87
CA ARG A 607 -9.52 29.55 -9.08
C ARG A 607 -10.03 29.53 -10.51
N ASP A 608 -10.09 28.34 -11.09
CA ASP A 608 -10.83 28.09 -12.31
C ASP A 608 -12.35 27.99 -12.03
N SER A 609 -13.15 27.72 -13.08
CA SER A 609 -14.60 27.55 -12.94
C SER A 609 -15.02 26.32 -12.13
N LYS A 610 -14.09 25.40 -11.84
CA LYS A 610 -14.31 24.19 -11.03
C LYS A 610 -13.82 24.37 -9.59
N GLY A 611 -13.34 25.56 -9.24
CA GLY A 611 -12.84 25.89 -7.90
C GLY A 611 -11.41 25.41 -7.62
N VAL A 612 -10.68 24.93 -8.64
CA VAL A 612 -9.30 24.45 -8.51
C VAL A 612 -8.33 25.63 -8.62
N TRP A 613 -7.33 25.68 -7.74
CA TRP A 613 -6.27 26.70 -7.81
C TRP A 613 -5.30 26.43 -8.95
N LEU A 614 -5.12 27.43 -9.81
CA LEU A 614 -4.17 27.43 -10.92
C LEU A 614 -3.05 28.43 -10.69
N ASN A 615 -1.84 28.07 -11.13
CA ASN A 615 -0.68 28.96 -11.14
C ASN A 615 -0.75 29.88 -12.36
N HIS A 616 -0.74 31.19 -12.12
CA HIS A 616 -0.67 32.21 -13.15
C HIS A 616 0.58 33.07 -13.00
N HIS A 617 1.08 33.58 -14.12
CA HIS A 617 2.27 34.41 -14.17
C HIS A 617 1.85 35.86 -14.42
N TYR A 618 2.32 36.79 -13.58
CA TYR A 618 2.06 38.21 -13.81
C TYR A 618 2.60 38.66 -15.17
N PHE A 619 1.78 39.41 -15.91
CA PHE A 619 2.14 40.06 -17.19
C PHE A 619 2.66 39.12 -18.30
N LYS A 620 2.36 37.82 -18.22
CA LYS A 620 2.75 36.84 -19.26
C LYS A 620 2.26 37.27 -20.64
N GLY A 621 3.15 37.20 -21.64
CA GLY A 621 2.89 37.58 -23.03
C GLY A 621 3.09 39.07 -23.34
N MET A 622 3.28 39.93 -22.33
CA MET A 622 3.63 41.34 -22.54
C MET A 622 5.10 41.48 -22.96
N PRO A 623 5.53 42.59 -23.61
CA PRO A 623 6.95 42.81 -23.92
C PRO A 623 7.83 42.83 -22.65
N GLY A 624 9.08 42.35 -22.73
CA GLY A 624 10.05 42.42 -21.62
C GLY A 624 10.27 43.82 -21.04
N SER A 625 10.07 44.86 -21.85
CA SER A 625 10.14 46.27 -21.47
C SER A 625 8.88 46.81 -20.81
N TYR A 626 7.83 45.99 -20.59
CA TYR A 626 6.58 46.43 -19.99
C TYR A 626 6.80 47.00 -18.58
N GLY A 627 6.57 48.30 -18.42
CA GLY A 627 6.90 49.07 -17.21
C GLY A 627 6.47 48.41 -15.89
N PRO A 628 5.21 47.97 -15.72
CA PRO A 628 4.75 47.31 -14.50
C PRO A 628 5.48 46.00 -14.15
N ALA A 629 6.04 45.29 -15.14
CA ALA A 629 6.83 44.09 -14.92
C ALA A 629 8.29 44.39 -14.55
N ASN A 630 8.72 45.65 -14.63
CA ASN A 630 10.06 46.13 -14.32
C ASN A 630 10.16 46.75 -12.93
N VAL A 631 9.23 46.39 -12.03
CA VAL A 631 9.20 46.84 -10.63
C VAL A 631 9.42 45.65 -9.70
N GLU A 632 10.43 45.76 -8.84
CA GLU A 632 10.70 44.78 -7.78
C GLU A 632 9.55 44.79 -6.78
N ARG A 633 9.04 43.62 -6.41
CA ARG A 633 7.90 43.52 -5.51
C ARG A 633 7.81 42.17 -4.80
N PRO A 634 7.16 42.13 -3.62
CA PRO A 634 6.73 40.86 -3.04
C PRO A 634 5.70 40.19 -3.97
N VAL A 635 5.77 38.86 -4.09
CA VAL A 635 4.86 38.06 -4.93
C VAL A 635 4.41 36.81 -4.20
N PRO A 636 3.18 36.30 -4.42
CA PRO A 636 2.71 35.06 -3.80
C PRO A 636 3.67 33.87 -3.98
N GLY A 637 4.29 33.74 -5.15
CA GLY A 637 5.34 32.75 -5.41
C GLY A 637 6.18 33.10 -6.64
N VAL A 638 7.15 32.25 -6.94
CA VAL A 638 7.98 32.29 -8.15
C VAL A 638 8.07 30.88 -8.74
N THR A 639 8.41 30.78 -10.03
CA THR A 639 8.46 29.49 -10.71
C THR A 639 9.76 28.72 -10.45
N GLY A 640 9.68 27.39 -10.50
CA GLY A 640 10.81 26.48 -10.38
C GLY A 640 11.85 26.61 -11.51
N ALA A 641 11.52 27.31 -12.61
CA ALA A 641 12.48 27.57 -13.68
C ALA A 641 13.72 28.33 -13.21
N CYS A 642 13.55 29.24 -12.24
CA CYS A 642 14.66 29.77 -11.47
C CYS A 642 14.18 30.27 -10.10
N VAL A 643 14.61 29.60 -9.02
CA VAL A 643 14.38 30.05 -7.64
C VAL A 643 15.68 30.01 -6.83
N VAL A 644 15.97 31.12 -6.15
CA VAL A 644 17.14 31.27 -5.28
C VAL A 644 16.69 31.29 -3.82
N ILE A 645 17.24 30.41 -3.01
CA ILE A 645 16.84 30.18 -1.61
C ILE A 645 18.05 29.77 -0.77
N SER A 646 18.11 30.20 0.50
CA SER A 646 19.18 29.73 1.40
C SER A 646 19.09 28.22 1.62
N ARG A 647 20.23 27.51 1.59
CA ARG A 647 20.27 26.05 1.78
C ARG A 647 19.70 25.63 3.13
N ALA A 648 19.94 26.43 4.17
CA ALA A 648 19.39 26.20 5.50
C ALA A 648 17.86 26.27 5.53
N LEU A 649 17.24 27.28 4.90
CA LEU A 649 15.78 27.35 4.79
C LEU A 649 15.25 26.20 3.93
N PHE A 650 15.87 25.90 2.79
CA PHE A 650 15.46 24.78 1.96
C PHE A 650 15.47 23.45 2.73
N THR A 651 16.49 23.24 3.57
CA THR A 651 16.60 22.05 4.43
C THR A 651 15.52 22.04 5.52
N GLU A 652 15.25 23.18 6.17
CA GLU A 652 14.17 23.34 7.16
C GLU A 652 12.79 23.03 6.58
N LEU A 653 12.56 23.34 5.31
CA LEU A 653 11.32 23.07 4.60
C LEU A 653 11.22 21.65 4.03
N GLU A 654 12.24 20.82 4.24
CA GLU A 654 12.39 19.48 3.66
C GLU A 654 12.42 19.47 2.12
N GLY A 655 12.80 20.60 1.51
CA GLY A 655 12.92 20.76 0.07
C GLY A 655 11.60 20.75 -0.70
N PHE A 656 11.67 20.33 -1.97
CA PHE A 656 10.48 20.17 -2.81
C PHE A 656 9.65 18.97 -2.35
N ASP A 657 8.33 19.08 -2.46
CA ASP A 657 7.44 17.97 -2.14
C ASP A 657 7.43 16.92 -3.26
N GLU A 658 7.74 15.67 -2.91
CA GLU A 658 7.83 14.58 -3.88
C GLU A 658 6.50 13.84 -4.11
N SER A 659 5.39 14.31 -3.50
CA SER A 659 4.06 13.76 -3.79
C SER A 659 3.50 14.23 -5.14
N TYR A 660 3.99 15.34 -5.70
CA TYR A 660 3.61 15.80 -7.04
C TYR A 660 4.15 14.85 -8.10
N VAL A 661 3.30 14.51 -9.07
CA VAL A 661 3.59 13.50 -10.09
C VAL A 661 4.37 14.10 -11.24
N ILE A 662 5.64 13.70 -11.38
CA ILE A 662 6.62 14.07 -12.43
C ILE A 662 7.04 15.56 -12.38
N GLY A 663 6.11 16.50 -12.26
CA GLY A 663 6.32 17.93 -12.01
C GLY A 663 5.02 18.71 -12.20
N ASP A 664 5.09 20.04 -12.23
CA ASP A 664 3.96 20.97 -12.07
C ASP A 664 3.45 21.04 -10.62
N TYR A 665 3.30 22.28 -10.12
CA TYR A 665 2.89 22.68 -8.76
C TYR A 665 3.90 22.51 -7.61
N GLU A 666 5.03 21.83 -7.79
CA GLU A 666 6.04 21.70 -6.74
C GLU A 666 6.74 23.01 -6.36
N ASP A 667 6.88 23.93 -7.32
CA ASP A 667 7.49 25.24 -7.12
C ASP A 667 6.62 26.15 -6.25
N SER A 668 5.32 26.16 -6.55
CA SER A 668 4.31 26.85 -5.76
C SER A 668 4.11 26.21 -4.38
N ASP A 669 4.17 24.88 -4.23
CA ASP A 669 4.19 24.23 -2.91
C ASP A 669 5.41 24.66 -2.08
N LEU A 670 6.61 24.72 -2.68
CA LEU A 670 7.80 25.26 -2.01
C LEU A 670 7.59 26.73 -1.59
N CYS A 671 7.01 27.57 -2.45
CA CYS A 671 6.68 28.96 -2.12
C CYS A 671 5.70 29.05 -0.93
N LEU A 672 4.68 28.19 -0.89
CA LEU A 672 3.72 28.13 0.21
C LEU A 672 4.38 27.63 1.51
N LYS A 673 5.32 26.69 1.42
CA LYS A 673 6.16 26.24 2.56
C LYS A 673 7.03 27.38 3.11
N VAL A 674 7.70 28.14 2.24
CA VAL A 674 8.48 29.34 2.62
C VAL A 674 7.60 30.33 3.39
N ARG A 675 6.39 30.60 2.88
CA ARG A 675 5.42 31.50 3.53
C ARG A 675 4.92 30.98 4.87
N ARG A 676 4.64 29.68 4.96
CA ARG A 676 4.24 29.03 6.21
C ARG A 676 5.33 29.12 7.28
N ALA A 677 6.61 29.12 6.89
CA ALA A 677 7.75 29.38 7.78
C ALA A 677 7.94 30.87 8.14
N GLY A 678 7.05 31.76 7.68
CA GLY A 678 7.07 33.18 8.02
C GLY A 678 7.96 34.05 7.13
N PHE A 679 8.44 33.52 6.00
CA PHE A 679 9.26 34.26 5.03
C PHE A 679 8.45 34.72 3.82
N GLY A 680 8.79 35.90 3.30
CA GLY A 680 8.30 36.45 2.03
C GLY A 680 9.13 35.99 0.83
N ILE A 681 8.62 36.32 -0.36
CA ILE A 681 9.21 35.97 -1.65
C ILE A 681 9.24 37.23 -2.51
N ILE A 682 10.38 37.51 -3.13
CA ILE A 682 10.58 38.70 -3.97
C ILE A 682 10.76 38.30 -5.43
N TYR A 683 10.12 39.06 -6.32
CA TYR A 683 10.41 39.07 -7.75
C TYR A 683 11.43 40.18 -8.06
N ALA A 684 12.55 39.82 -8.68
CA ALA A 684 13.67 40.70 -9.00
C ALA A 684 13.76 40.97 -10.52
N PRO A 685 13.25 42.11 -11.02
CA PRO A 685 13.21 42.42 -12.46
C PRO A 685 14.54 42.92 -13.02
N ASP A 686 15.48 43.32 -12.17
CA ASP A 686 16.83 43.74 -12.54
C ASP A 686 17.67 42.57 -13.09
N VAL A 687 17.27 41.33 -12.79
CA VAL A 687 17.84 40.10 -13.34
C VAL A 687 16.89 39.48 -14.36
N ALA A 688 17.33 39.41 -15.61
CA ALA A 688 16.60 38.75 -16.70
C ALA A 688 17.29 37.46 -17.13
N LEU A 689 16.52 36.38 -17.24
CA LEU A 689 16.94 35.10 -17.82
C LEU A 689 15.99 34.75 -18.98
N TYR A 690 16.51 34.13 -20.03
CA TYR A 690 15.73 33.53 -21.11
C TYR A 690 15.39 32.10 -20.73
N HIS A 691 14.13 31.71 -20.87
CA HIS A 691 13.67 30.33 -20.67
C HIS A 691 13.13 29.81 -22.00
N LEU A 692 13.88 28.91 -22.64
CA LEU A 692 13.69 28.48 -24.03
C LEU A 692 12.60 27.38 -24.18
N GLU A 693 11.56 27.51 -23.36
CA GLU A 693 10.45 26.59 -23.04
C GLU A 693 9.72 25.99 -24.28
N ARG A 694 9.84 26.57 -25.48
CA ARG A 694 9.11 26.14 -26.68
C ARG A 694 9.69 24.93 -27.42
N GLN A 695 10.90 24.46 -27.11
CA GLN A 695 11.47 23.27 -27.79
C GLN A 695 11.31 21.96 -27.02
N SER A 696 11.13 22.00 -25.69
CA SER A 696 10.86 20.84 -24.84
C SER A 696 9.38 20.44 -24.86
N ILE A 697 8.46 21.43 -24.82
CA ILE A 697 7.00 21.23 -24.76
C ILE A 697 6.42 20.58 -26.03
N ALA A 698 6.93 20.91 -27.22
CA ALA A 698 6.44 20.36 -28.49
C ALA A 698 6.67 18.84 -28.63
N ARG A 699 7.60 18.27 -27.83
CA ARG A 699 7.90 16.84 -27.78
C ARG A 699 7.28 16.12 -26.56
N SER A 700 6.61 16.85 -25.66
CA SER A 700 6.01 16.32 -24.43
C SER A 700 4.54 16.76 -24.28
N THR A 701 3.71 16.46 -25.28
CA THR A 701 2.26 16.74 -25.28
C THR A 701 1.50 16.20 -24.05
N ASP A 702 2.12 15.31 -23.27
CA ASP A 702 1.54 14.72 -22.06
C ASP A 702 1.73 15.58 -20.78
N TYR A 703 2.55 16.64 -20.80
CA TYR A 703 3.02 17.29 -19.57
C TYR A 703 2.11 18.41 -19.03
N THR A 704 1.64 19.35 -19.87
CA THR A 704 1.01 20.59 -19.39
C THR A 704 -0.52 20.59 -19.31
N ARG A 705 -1.18 19.52 -19.77
CA ARG A 705 -2.66 19.35 -19.67
C ARG A 705 -3.09 17.89 -19.47
N GLY A 706 -2.14 17.00 -19.18
CA GLY A 706 -2.38 15.59 -18.95
C GLY A 706 -3.01 15.31 -17.58
N ALA A 707 -3.27 14.03 -17.31
CA ALA A 707 -3.81 13.58 -16.04
C ALA A 707 -2.92 13.96 -14.84
N ALA A 708 -1.59 14.03 -15.03
CA ALA A 708 -0.63 14.39 -13.98
C ALA A 708 -0.83 15.83 -13.49
N SER A 709 -0.88 16.81 -14.39
CA SER A 709 -1.11 18.22 -14.05
C SER A 709 -2.48 18.42 -13.37
N GLN A 710 -3.54 17.76 -13.86
CA GLN A 710 -4.86 17.81 -13.22
C GLN A 710 -4.88 17.16 -11.83
N HIS A 711 -4.16 16.06 -11.63
CA HIS A 711 -3.98 15.45 -10.31
C HIS A 711 -3.19 16.38 -9.38
N ASN A 712 -2.11 17.00 -9.87
CA ASN A 712 -1.25 17.88 -9.07
C ASN A 712 -1.97 19.18 -8.67
N SER A 713 -2.78 19.77 -9.55
CA SER A 713 -3.62 20.94 -9.23
C SER A 713 -4.71 20.61 -8.21
N TRP A 714 -5.34 19.44 -8.33
CA TRP A 714 -6.25 18.90 -7.33
C TRP A 714 -5.54 18.70 -5.98
N LEU A 715 -4.36 18.08 -5.98
CA LEU A 715 -3.58 17.81 -4.77
C LEU A 715 -3.18 19.10 -4.06
N GLN A 716 -2.68 20.09 -4.81
CA GLN A 716 -2.34 21.39 -4.25
C GLN A 716 -3.57 22.08 -3.66
N THR A 717 -4.68 22.10 -4.40
CA THR A 717 -5.94 22.69 -3.92
C THR A 717 -6.36 22.01 -2.62
N ARG A 718 -6.39 20.67 -2.57
CA ARG A 718 -6.76 19.94 -1.34
C ARG A 718 -5.83 20.23 -0.17
N ARG A 719 -4.54 20.46 -0.41
CA ARG A 719 -3.53 20.70 0.62
C ARG A 719 -3.53 22.14 1.15
N TRP A 720 -3.73 23.11 0.28
CA TRP A 720 -3.42 24.52 0.55
C TRP A 720 -4.61 25.46 0.36
N ASP A 721 -5.84 24.94 0.20
CA ASP A 721 -7.01 25.76 -0.17
C ASP A 721 -7.15 27.03 0.67
N ALA A 722 -7.21 26.88 1.99
CA ALA A 722 -7.42 27.98 2.93
C ALA A 722 -6.22 28.94 2.96
N GLN A 723 -5.00 28.41 2.83
CA GLN A 723 -3.78 29.21 2.84
C GLN A 723 -3.63 30.05 1.57
N ILE A 724 -3.95 29.48 0.40
CA ILE A 724 -3.94 30.21 -0.87
C ILE A 724 -5.05 31.27 -0.85
N ASP A 725 -6.25 30.94 -0.37
CA ASP A 725 -7.37 31.87 -0.29
C ASP A 725 -7.03 33.10 0.58
N ALA A 726 -6.53 32.86 1.80
CA ALA A 726 -6.09 33.93 2.69
C ALA A 726 -4.92 34.74 2.11
N LEU A 727 -3.98 34.08 1.43
CA LEU A 727 -2.86 34.74 0.78
C LEU A 727 -3.33 35.69 -0.33
N MET A 728 -4.24 35.23 -1.20
CA MET A 728 -4.73 36.04 -2.32
C MET A 728 -5.55 37.24 -1.83
N GLN A 729 -6.39 37.07 -0.80
CA GLN A 729 -7.10 38.18 -0.15
C GLN A 729 -6.15 39.23 0.43
N ALA A 730 -5.04 38.81 1.05
CA ALA A 730 -4.03 39.72 1.58
C ALA A 730 -3.32 40.53 0.47
N PHE A 731 -3.04 39.91 -0.67
CA PHE A 731 -2.45 40.61 -1.82
C PHE A 731 -3.44 41.56 -2.51
N GLU A 732 -4.72 41.20 -2.61
CA GLU A 732 -5.77 42.05 -3.15
C GLU A 732 -6.01 43.29 -2.26
N SER A 733 -6.09 43.10 -0.94
CA SER A 733 -6.25 44.20 0.03
C SER A 733 -5.02 45.11 0.11
N SER A 734 -3.80 44.55 0.06
CA SER A 734 -2.57 45.36 0.01
C SER A 734 -2.41 46.14 -1.29
N SER A 735 -3.04 45.69 -2.39
CA SER A 735 -3.05 46.43 -3.67
C SER A 735 -4.08 47.58 -3.72
N ALA A 736 -4.91 47.73 -2.69
CA ALA A 736 -5.88 48.82 -2.55
C ALA A 736 -5.30 50.10 -1.90
N GLU A 737 -4.10 50.05 -1.31
CA GLU A 737 -3.36 51.23 -0.85
C GLU A 737 -2.00 51.34 -1.55
N PRO A 738 -1.80 52.28 -2.49
CA PRO A 738 -0.46 52.59 -2.95
C PRO A 738 0.25 53.39 -1.86
N ALA A 739 0.97 52.71 -0.97
CA ALA A 739 2.02 53.35 -0.18
C ALA A 739 3.16 53.73 -1.14
N LEU A 740 3.04 54.90 -1.75
CA LEU A 740 4.12 55.64 -2.39
C LEU A 740 5.23 55.83 -1.35
N LEU A 741 6.25 54.97 -1.37
CA LEU A 741 7.54 55.34 -0.82
C LEU A 741 8.03 56.54 -1.63
N HIS A 742 8.17 57.68 -0.95
CA HIS A 742 8.61 58.97 -1.50
C HIS A 742 9.83 58.81 -2.43
N ALA A 743 9.61 58.97 -3.73
CA ALA A 743 10.66 59.38 -4.66
C ALA A 743 10.64 60.92 -4.74
N PRO A 744 11.79 61.61 -4.69
CA PRO A 744 11.84 63.04 -4.95
C PRO A 744 11.45 63.31 -6.41
N ALA A 745 10.67 64.38 -6.62
CA ALA A 745 10.05 64.70 -7.90
C ALA A 745 11.09 64.81 -9.04
N PRO A 746 10.87 64.17 -10.20
CA PRO A 746 11.65 64.44 -11.39
C PRO A 746 11.25 65.83 -11.95
N SER A 747 12.26 66.63 -12.29
CA SER A 747 12.11 67.86 -13.07
C SER A 747 11.48 67.58 -14.44
N GLU A 748 10.59 68.48 -14.86
CA GLU A 748 9.77 68.43 -16.08
C GLU A 748 10.52 67.94 -17.34
N PRO A 749 9.91 67.09 -18.18
CA PRO A 749 10.37 66.86 -19.53
C PRO A 749 9.62 67.76 -20.54
N ASP A 750 10.40 68.35 -21.45
CA ASP A 750 9.95 69.11 -22.61
C ASP A 750 8.92 68.33 -23.46
N LEU A 751 7.82 69.02 -23.78
CA LEU A 751 6.74 68.60 -24.66
C LEU A 751 7.11 68.79 -26.14
N VAL A 752 7.19 67.72 -26.93
CA VAL A 752 6.86 67.76 -28.38
C VAL A 752 6.52 66.35 -28.92
N PRO A 753 5.78 66.20 -30.05
CA PRO A 753 4.39 65.77 -30.01
C PRO A 753 4.12 64.44 -30.73
N ARG A 754 2.92 63.91 -30.47
CA ARG A 754 2.32 62.70 -31.04
C ARG A 754 2.40 62.65 -32.57
N PHE A 755 3.07 61.62 -33.10
CA PHE A 755 2.83 61.14 -34.46
C PHE A 755 1.82 59.98 -34.46
N SER A 756 0.74 60.17 -35.20
CA SER A 756 -0.23 59.14 -35.53
C SER A 756 0.27 58.36 -36.75
N PHE A 757 0.42 57.03 -36.62
CA PHE A 757 0.56 56.16 -37.79
C PHE A 757 -0.68 55.29 -37.95
N ARG A 758 -1.34 55.57 -39.07
CA ARG A 758 -2.44 54.81 -39.66
C ARG A 758 -2.02 53.36 -39.90
N ARG A 759 -2.96 52.44 -39.65
CA ARG A 759 -2.94 51.06 -40.12
C ARG A 759 -2.64 51.02 -41.62
N ALA A 760 -1.67 50.18 -42.00
CA ALA A 760 -1.56 49.63 -43.34
C ALA A 760 -1.50 48.11 -43.21
N THR A 761 -2.39 47.47 -43.96
CA THR A 761 -2.61 46.04 -44.12
C THR A 761 -1.61 45.39 -45.08
N ALA A 762 -1.29 44.12 -44.80
CA ALA A 762 -0.93 43.04 -45.71
C ALA A 762 0.33 43.15 -46.59
N ALA A 763 1.31 42.28 -46.29
CA ALA A 763 1.83 41.23 -47.19
C ALA A 763 2.48 40.14 -46.33
#